data_AF-A0A848IUV9-F1
#
_entry.id   AF-A0A848IUV9-F1
#
_cell.length_a   1.000
_cell.length_b   1.000
_cell.length_c   1.000
_cell.angle_alpha   90.00
_cell.angle_beta   90.00
_cell.angle_gamma   90.00
#
_symmetry.space_group_name_H-M   'P 1'
#
loop_
_entity.id
_entity.type
_entity.pdbx_description
1 polymer ?
#
loop_
_entity_poly.entity_id
_entity_poly.type
_entity_poly.pdbx_seq_one_letter_code
_entity_poly.pdbx_strand_id
1 'polypeptide(L)'
;MIKFNSIRSRLILSFLVSFVFSLLIYIFLIGGDFTARKNIENGIVITEKISTKLSLVKYNVNEAISLSLFNKKINSQILRDENELLKEAKQQLVDIDSLWKNLPEEGQILNKSLLIIKNNFYQLSADIAFFEKAIENETSLSSEIRSITFEADSVTGMIDPTQVNEVLSELSEKVNASPKWATFYLNNIAEKQNNFSAEIEEVVAVLTKISFDKKEDILGTLSLRFNLGITFIVIFAILVAVMTYLVQGNISELINRVNQRVSELSKGNLPETRKSNLKETAEIHESINTLTENLRAVKLFALEVGQGQFDNSITVFEKGSELGDSLAEMRDSLKTVSDDAEIRNWANKGYAEFGDMLRKHSDDLKSLGQELITNLVKYLKVNQGGLFIVNGDESQGDDVTISLVGAYAFDRQKFLKQELIPGEGLVGQCYLEQKSIYLEELPEDYATIKSGLGGASPSSLYIVPLKVNGKVFGIIELASFNIFKEHEKQFIENLSENIASAISSVKINQNTKRLLEESLELTEQMRSQEEEMRQNMEELQATQEEMMRGAKAIQEKEERYKNTFDSIEEGVILLDKDYSIIMANKSSKNEFSFTIRENDNFLNCLPANLDKAQWKEYFDKAFSGEKQTFDNSIIDGNPETNHEIKIYPIENNGRIDSIAIYSRIYKAIHVNGNGNGKDISPEDLAKLKNIYKGLSGDSN
;
A
#
# COMPACT_ATOMS: atom_id res chain seq x y z
N MET A 1 -34.44 20.07 -4.33
CA MET A 1 -35.88 20.31 -4.12
C MET A 1 -36.41 21.30 -5.15
N ILE A 2 -36.18 21.04 -6.45
CA ILE A 2 -36.32 22.03 -7.53
C ILE A 2 -37.21 21.46 -8.66
N LYS A 3 -38.26 22.23 -9.02
CA LYS A 3 -39.02 22.25 -10.29
C LYS A 3 -39.69 20.97 -10.84
N PHE A 4 -40.14 20.04 -9.98
CA PHE A 4 -41.26 19.15 -10.37
C PHE A 4 -42.60 19.91 -10.62
N ASN A 5 -42.62 21.22 -10.36
CA ASN A 5 -43.81 22.06 -10.50
C ASN A 5 -44.31 22.21 -11.94
N SER A 6 -43.53 22.12 -13.01
CA SER A 6 -44.10 22.38 -14.36
C SER A 6 -44.87 21.18 -14.93
N ILE A 7 -44.38 19.95 -14.77
CA ILE A 7 -45.10 18.73 -15.17
C ILE A 7 -46.34 18.55 -14.29
N ARG A 8 -46.16 18.71 -12.97
CA ARG A 8 -47.27 18.66 -12.01
C ARG A 8 -48.27 19.79 -12.27
N SER A 9 -47.82 21.01 -12.60
CA SER A 9 -48.70 22.14 -12.90
C SER A 9 -49.39 22.00 -14.26
N ARG A 10 -48.77 21.39 -15.28
CA ARG A 10 -49.46 21.08 -16.56
C ARG A 10 -50.46 19.95 -16.41
N LEU A 11 -50.16 18.92 -15.60
CA LEU A 11 -51.13 17.90 -15.23
C LEU A 11 -52.30 18.51 -14.46
N ILE A 12 -52.02 19.30 -13.43
CA ILE A 12 -53.04 20.01 -12.65
C ILE A 12 -53.84 20.96 -13.53
N LEU A 13 -53.21 21.73 -14.42
CA LEU A 13 -53.90 22.66 -15.33
C LEU A 13 -54.76 21.91 -16.36
N SER A 14 -54.28 20.78 -16.89
CA SER A 14 -55.06 19.90 -17.76
C SER A 14 -56.29 19.38 -17.04
N PHE A 15 -56.12 18.88 -15.80
CA PHE A 15 -57.24 18.43 -14.96
C PHE A 15 -58.21 19.57 -14.63
N LEU A 16 -57.71 20.77 -14.32
CA LEU A 16 -58.50 21.92 -13.92
C LEU A 16 -59.31 22.49 -15.10
N VAL A 17 -58.71 22.58 -16.29
CA VAL A 17 -59.41 22.98 -17.53
C VAL A 17 -60.49 21.97 -17.87
N SER A 18 -60.18 20.67 -17.79
CA SER A 18 -61.15 19.60 -18.02
C SER A 18 -62.30 19.62 -17.01
N PHE A 19 -62.01 19.88 -15.73
CA PHE A 19 -63.02 19.98 -14.68
C PHE A 19 -63.95 21.19 -14.91
N VAL A 20 -63.39 22.36 -15.22
CA VAL A 20 -64.18 23.57 -15.51
C VAL A 20 -65.05 23.38 -16.76
N PHE A 21 -64.55 22.71 -17.80
CA PHE A 21 -65.32 22.43 -19.00
C PHE A 21 -66.48 21.47 -18.73
N SER A 22 -66.25 20.42 -17.95
CA SER A 22 -67.30 19.48 -17.51
C SER A 22 -68.36 20.16 -16.64
N LEU A 23 -67.94 21.05 -15.72
CA LEU A 23 -68.84 21.85 -14.89
C LEU A 23 -69.71 22.80 -15.74
N LEU A 24 -69.14 23.45 -16.76
CA LEU A 24 -69.88 24.31 -17.68
C LEU A 24 -70.91 23.54 -18.52
N ILE A 25 -70.55 22.33 -18.99
CA ILE A 25 -71.49 21.45 -19.71
C ILE A 25 -72.63 21.01 -18.78
N TYR A 26 -72.31 20.64 -17.54
CA TYR A 26 -73.31 20.27 -16.53
C TYR A 26 -74.27 21.44 -16.23
N ILE A 27 -73.74 22.65 -16.05
CA ILE A 27 -74.54 23.87 -15.85
C ILE A 27 -75.40 24.16 -17.09
N PHE A 28 -74.90 23.97 -18.31
CA PHE A 28 -75.67 24.19 -19.54
C PHE A 28 -76.82 23.18 -19.68
N LEU A 29 -76.56 21.90 -19.39
CA LEU A 29 -77.58 20.84 -19.45
C LEU A 29 -78.71 21.04 -18.44
N ILE A 30 -78.42 21.59 -17.25
CA ILE A 30 -79.41 21.82 -16.19
C ILE A 30 -80.08 23.21 -16.31
N GLY A 31 -79.33 24.24 -16.66
CA GLY A 31 -79.83 25.62 -16.72
C GLY A 31 -80.87 25.84 -17.84
N GLY A 32 -80.69 25.19 -18.99
CA GLY A 32 -81.67 25.20 -20.09
C GLY A 32 -82.93 24.39 -19.82
N ASP A 33 -82.95 23.59 -18.75
CA ASP A 33 -84.02 22.67 -18.39
C ASP A 33 -85.11 23.38 -17.56
N PHE A 34 -84.72 24.29 -16.67
CA PHE A 34 -85.63 24.90 -15.71
C PHE A 34 -86.65 25.85 -16.35
N THR A 35 -86.22 26.73 -17.25
CA THR A 35 -87.09 27.76 -17.85
C THR A 35 -88.09 27.17 -18.85
N ALA A 36 -87.66 26.18 -19.64
CA ALA A 36 -88.52 25.51 -20.62
C ALA A 36 -89.57 24.63 -19.93
N ARG A 37 -89.16 23.83 -18.92
CA ARG A 37 -90.11 23.02 -18.12
C ARG A 37 -91.16 23.88 -17.44
N LYS A 38 -90.75 24.95 -16.77
CA LYS A 38 -91.67 25.83 -16.04
C LYS A 38 -92.75 26.45 -16.94
N ASN A 39 -92.39 26.85 -18.17
CA ASN A 39 -93.35 27.44 -19.10
C ASN A 39 -94.34 26.40 -19.66
N ILE A 40 -93.89 25.18 -19.96
CA ILE A 40 -94.77 24.13 -20.50
C ILE A 40 -95.65 23.54 -19.39
N GLU A 41 -95.09 23.31 -18.19
CA GLU A 41 -95.83 22.84 -17.01
C GLU A 41 -96.94 23.82 -16.61
N ASN A 42 -96.65 25.13 -16.62
CA ASN A 42 -97.68 26.16 -16.42
C ASN A 42 -98.79 26.08 -17.47
N GLY A 43 -98.44 25.86 -18.75
CA GLY A 43 -99.41 25.71 -19.84
C GLY A 43 -100.32 24.48 -19.69
N ILE A 44 -99.76 23.34 -19.28
CA ILE A 44 -100.51 22.11 -18.98
C ILE A 44 -101.49 22.35 -17.82
N VAL A 45 -101.01 22.93 -16.72
CA VAL A 45 -101.83 23.22 -15.52
C VAL A 45 -102.99 24.16 -15.84
N ILE A 46 -102.75 25.20 -16.66
CA ILE A 46 -103.81 26.13 -17.06
C ILE A 46 -104.85 25.44 -17.94
N THR A 47 -104.41 24.58 -18.86
CA THR A 47 -105.28 23.80 -19.77
C THR A 47 -106.19 22.84 -18.99
N GLU A 48 -105.64 22.09 -18.03
CA GLU A 48 -106.42 21.21 -17.13
C GLU A 48 -107.39 22.00 -16.25
N LYS A 49 -106.96 23.16 -15.73
CA LYS A 49 -107.80 24.02 -14.89
C LYS A 49 -108.99 24.60 -15.67
N ILE A 50 -108.80 25.01 -16.92
CA ILE A 50 -109.90 25.49 -17.78
C ILE A 50 -110.85 24.34 -18.13
N SER A 51 -110.33 23.17 -18.51
CA SER A 51 -111.12 21.97 -18.79
C SER A 51 -112.02 21.59 -17.59
N THR A 52 -111.46 21.64 -16.38
CA THR A 52 -112.20 21.38 -15.13
C THR A 52 -113.29 22.41 -14.88
N LYS A 53 -112.99 23.70 -15.06
CA LYS A 53 -113.97 24.79 -14.88
C LYS A 53 -115.11 24.72 -15.90
N LEU A 54 -114.81 24.40 -17.16
CA LEU A 54 -115.83 24.23 -18.20
C LEU A 54 -116.76 23.05 -17.90
N SER A 55 -116.21 21.94 -17.41
CA SER A 55 -117.01 20.81 -16.92
C SER A 55 -117.95 21.23 -15.77
N LEU A 56 -117.47 22.09 -14.86
CA LEU A 56 -118.31 22.63 -13.76
C LEU A 56 -119.42 23.56 -14.28
N VAL A 57 -119.12 24.41 -15.28
CA VAL A 57 -120.12 25.27 -15.94
C VAL A 57 -121.24 24.42 -16.54
N LYS A 58 -120.89 23.38 -17.30
CA LYS A 58 -121.86 22.44 -17.87
C LYS A 58 -122.73 21.81 -16.78
N TYR A 59 -122.11 21.32 -15.71
CA TYR A 59 -122.82 20.70 -14.59
C TYR A 59 -123.82 21.67 -13.95
N ASN A 60 -123.37 22.86 -13.55
CA ASN A 60 -124.21 23.86 -12.88
C ASN A 60 -125.37 24.34 -13.76
N VAL A 61 -125.17 24.50 -15.08
CA VAL A 61 -126.24 24.90 -16.01
C VAL A 61 -127.29 23.81 -16.16
N ASN A 62 -126.86 22.55 -16.30
CA ASN A 62 -127.77 21.42 -16.42
C ASN A 62 -128.59 21.23 -15.12
N GLU A 63 -127.96 21.40 -13.96
CA GLU A 63 -128.63 21.34 -12.66
C GLU A 63 -129.62 22.52 -12.48
N ALA A 64 -129.23 23.74 -12.89
CA ALA A 64 -130.12 24.91 -12.86
C ALA A 64 -131.38 24.68 -13.72
N ILE A 65 -131.22 24.21 -14.96
CA ILE A 65 -132.38 23.90 -15.82
C ILE A 65 -133.29 22.88 -15.14
N SER A 66 -132.72 21.81 -14.58
CA SER A 66 -133.47 20.78 -13.86
C SER A 66 -134.29 21.36 -12.69
N LEU A 67 -133.71 22.29 -11.92
CA LEU A 67 -134.39 22.97 -10.80
C LEU A 67 -135.49 23.93 -11.27
N SER A 68 -135.24 24.69 -12.35
CA SER A 68 -136.18 25.67 -12.93
C SER A 68 -137.53 25.04 -13.31
N LEU A 69 -137.48 23.79 -13.76
CA LEU A 69 -138.64 23.01 -14.20
C LEU A 69 -139.47 22.49 -13.04
N PHE A 70 -138.83 22.30 -11.89
CA PHE A 70 -139.34 21.47 -10.81
C PHE A 70 -139.92 22.29 -9.64
N ASN A 71 -139.49 23.53 -9.45
CA ASN A 71 -139.68 24.20 -8.16
C ASN A 71 -140.44 25.53 -8.19
N LYS A 72 -141.70 25.52 -7.69
CA LYS A 72 -142.18 26.64 -6.84
C LYS A 72 -143.25 26.30 -5.79
N LYS A 73 -143.38 25.04 -5.33
CA LYS A 73 -144.21 24.73 -4.16
C LYS A 73 -143.94 23.38 -3.45
N ILE A 74 -142.71 22.87 -3.48
CA ILE A 74 -142.28 21.78 -2.59
C ILE A 74 -141.26 22.36 -1.61
N ASN A 75 -141.74 22.73 -0.42
CA ASN A 75 -141.02 23.09 0.81
C ASN A 75 -139.69 23.88 0.74
N SER A 76 -139.68 24.96 1.52
CA SER A 76 -138.58 25.91 1.79
C SER A 76 -137.33 25.33 2.50
N GLN A 77 -136.89 24.13 2.12
CA GLN A 77 -135.71 23.46 2.70
C GLN A 77 -134.78 22.77 1.68
N ILE A 78 -134.99 22.94 0.36
CA ILE A 78 -134.01 22.51 -0.65
C ILE A 78 -132.88 23.58 -0.72
N LEU A 79 -131.65 23.14 -0.45
CA LEU A 79 -130.47 23.95 -0.08
C LEU A 79 -129.71 24.62 -1.24
N ARG A 80 -130.22 24.61 -2.47
CA ARG A 80 -129.60 25.32 -3.61
C ARG A 80 -130.65 25.97 -4.49
N ASP A 81 -130.46 27.27 -4.74
CA ASP A 81 -131.26 28.08 -5.65
C ASP A 81 -130.67 27.97 -7.06
N GLU A 82 -131.52 27.80 -8.08
CA GLU A 82 -131.13 27.85 -9.49
C GLU A 82 -130.31 29.11 -9.80
N ASN A 83 -130.72 30.25 -9.25
CA ASN A 83 -130.02 31.52 -9.44
C ASN A 83 -128.60 31.47 -8.87
N GLU A 84 -128.37 30.70 -7.80
CA GLU A 84 -127.05 30.48 -7.22
C GLU A 84 -126.18 29.62 -8.13
N LEU A 85 -126.71 28.55 -8.72
CA LEU A 85 -126.01 27.70 -9.69
C LEU A 85 -125.64 28.44 -10.97
N LEU A 86 -126.57 29.23 -11.54
CA LEU A 86 -126.29 30.07 -12.70
C LEU A 86 -125.25 31.16 -12.37
N LYS A 87 -125.29 31.72 -11.16
CA LYS A 87 -124.28 32.68 -10.69
C LYS A 87 -122.91 32.03 -10.56
N GLU A 88 -122.83 30.82 -10.01
CA GLU A 88 -121.58 30.04 -9.95
C GLU A 88 -121.06 29.71 -11.34
N ALA A 89 -121.90 29.24 -12.26
CA ALA A 89 -121.53 28.95 -13.65
C ALA A 89 -120.99 30.19 -14.36
N LYS A 90 -121.65 31.34 -14.18
CA LYS A 90 -121.19 32.64 -14.68
C LYS A 90 -119.83 33.00 -14.09
N GLN A 91 -119.64 32.80 -12.78
CA GLN A 91 -118.36 33.07 -12.13
C GLN A 91 -117.24 32.17 -12.68
N GLN A 92 -117.50 30.88 -12.93
CA GLN A 92 -116.53 29.99 -13.56
C GLN A 92 -116.15 30.45 -14.97
N LEU A 93 -117.11 30.93 -15.77
CA LEU A 93 -116.83 31.50 -17.10
C LEU A 93 -115.96 32.77 -17.02
N VAL A 94 -116.18 33.63 -16.02
CA VAL A 94 -115.32 34.81 -15.77
C VAL A 94 -113.91 34.37 -15.36
N ASP A 95 -113.80 33.36 -14.50
CA ASP A 95 -112.51 32.82 -14.11
C ASP A 95 -111.78 32.20 -15.32
N ILE A 96 -112.51 31.50 -16.20
CA ILE A 96 -111.96 30.95 -17.45
C ILE A 96 -111.40 32.07 -18.32
N ASP A 97 -112.11 33.19 -18.52
CA ASP A 97 -111.61 34.36 -19.27
C ASP A 97 -110.26 34.87 -18.73
N SER A 98 -110.08 34.87 -17.41
CA SER A 98 -108.83 35.30 -16.77
C SER A 98 -107.67 34.33 -17.03
N LEU A 99 -107.96 33.03 -17.13
CA LEU A 99 -106.98 31.99 -17.39
C LEU A 99 -106.68 31.83 -18.89
N TRP A 100 -107.64 32.19 -19.74
CA TRP A 100 -107.59 31.98 -21.19
C TRP A 100 -106.45 32.70 -21.87
N LYS A 101 -106.07 33.89 -21.38
CA LYS A 101 -104.94 34.66 -21.92
C LYS A 101 -103.60 33.93 -21.82
N ASN A 102 -103.51 32.97 -20.90
CA ASN A 102 -102.29 32.21 -20.63
C ASN A 102 -102.37 30.78 -21.18
N LEU A 103 -103.37 30.47 -22.02
CA LEU A 103 -103.42 29.21 -22.74
C LEU A 103 -102.27 29.14 -23.76
N PRO A 104 -101.68 27.95 -23.98
CA PRO A 104 -100.77 27.74 -25.09
C PRO A 104 -101.35 28.16 -26.45
N GLU A 105 -100.50 28.50 -27.42
CA GLU A 105 -100.93 28.90 -28.77
C GLU A 105 -101.88 27.88 -29.41
N GLU A 106 -101.66 26.58 -29.23
CA GLU A 106 -102.54 25.54 -29.78
C GLU A 106 -103.96 25.61 -29.18
N GLY A 107 -104.07 26.02 -27.91
CA GLY A 107 -105.34 26.19 -27.22
C GLY A 107 -106.05 27.50 -27.58
N GLN A 108 -105.31 28.55 -27.97
CA GLN A 108 -105.90 29.85 -28.35
C GLN A 108 -106.89 29.75 -29.52
N ILE A 109 -106.76 28.70 -30.35
CA ILE A 109 -107.67 28.39 -31.46
C ILE A 109 -109.12 28.22 -30.97
N LEU A 110 -109.32 27.76 -29.73
CA LEU A 110 -110.62 27.53 -29.13
C LEU A 110 -111.35 28.81 -28.69
N ASN A 111 -110.73 29.99 -28.84
CA ASN A 111 -111.31 31.27 -28.38
C ASN A 111 -112.69 31.54 -29.00
N LYS A 112 -112.86 31.17 -30.28
CA LYS A 112 -114.15 31.28 -30.96
C LYS A 112 -115.20 30.36 -30.31
N SER A 113 -114.83 29.13 -29.98
CA SER A 113 -115.71 28.17 -29.30
C SER A 113 -116.07 28.62 -27.89
N LEU A 114 -115.12 29.20 -27.13
CA LEU A 114 -115.42 29.78 -25.81
C LEU A 114 -116.42 30.95 -25.91
N LEU A 115 -116.26 31.82 -26.90
CA LEU A 115 -117.19 32.93 -27.11
C LEU A 115 -118.60 32.43 -27.43
N ILE A 116 -118.70 31.36 -28.23
CA ILE A 116 -119.97 30.70 -28.54
C ILE A 116 -120.59 30.13 -27.25
N ILE A 117 -119.82 29.35 -26.46
CA ILE A 117 -120.26 28.81 -25.16
C ILE A 117 -120.78 29.94 -24.26
N LYS A 118 -120.03 31.04 -24.14
CA LYS A 118 -120.43 32.19 -23.30
C LYS A 118 -121.73 32.82 -23.77
N ASN A 119 -121.89 33.02 -25.08
CA ASN A 119 -123.12 33.57 -25.65
C ASN A 119 -124.30 32.63 -25.43
N ASN A 120 -124.10 31.33 -25.65
CA ASN A 120 -125.11 30.30 -25.44
C ASN A 120 -125.51 30.19 -23.97
N PHE A 121 -124.55 30.28 -23.04
CA PHE A 121 -124.83 30.37 -21.60
C PHE A 121 -125.73 31.57 -21.27
N TYR A 122 -125.42 32.76 -21.78
CA TYR A 122 -126.23 33.95 -21.50
C TYR A 122 -127.63 33.84 -22.09
N GLN A 123 -127.76 33.32 -23.31
CA GLN A 123 -129.07 33.05 -23.94
C GLN A 123 -129.87 32.06 -23.11
N LEU A 124 -129.25 30.94 -22.72
CA LEU A 124 -129.90 29.89 -21.93
C LEU A 124 -130.31 30.43 -20.55
N SER A 125 -129.44 31.18 -19.87
CA SER A 125 -129.79 31.83 -18.58
C SER A 125 -130.95 32.81 -18.69
N ALA A 126 -131.05 33.54 -19.81
CA ALA A 126 -132.16 34.46 -20.06
C ALA A 126 -133.45 33.72 -20.41
N ASP A 127 -133.36 32.63 -21.18
CA ASP A 127 -134.50 31.77 -21.50
C ASP A 127 -135.07 31.12 -20.23
N ILE A 128 -134.22 30.65 -19.32
CA ILE A 128 -134.66 30.07 -18.05
C ILE A 128 -135.34 31.13 -17.17
N ALA A 129 -134.73 32.31 -17.00
CA ALA A 129 -135.34 33.41 -16.24
C ALA A 129 -136.66 33.92 -16.86
N PHE A 130 -136.77 33.90 -18.19
CA PHE A 130 -138.01 34.23 -18.88
C PHE A 130 -139.09 33.17 -18.61
N PHE A 131 -138.72 31.88 -18.70
CA PHE A 131 -139.62 30.77 -18.42
C PHE A 131 -140.16 30.84 -16.97
N GLU A 132 -139.28 31.12 -16.00
CA GLU A 132 -139.67 31.34 -14.60
C GLU A 132 -140.72 32.45 -14.47
N LYS A 133 -140.46 33.62 -15.07
CA LYS A 133 -141.38 34.77 -15.02
C LYS A 133 -142.71 34.53 -15.75
N ALA A 134 -142.69 33.72 -16.81
CA ALA A 134 -143.89 33.30 -17.51
C ALA A 134 -144.77 32.38 -16.64
N ILE A 135 -144.14 31.44 -15.92
CA ILE A 135 -144.83 30.58 -14.93
C ILE A 135 -145.44 31.41 -13.79
N GLU A 136 -144.72 32.42 -13.27
CA GLU A 136 -145.22 33.25 -12.16
C GLU A 136 -146.49 34.05 -12.48
N ASN A 137 -146.68 34.45 -13.75
CA ASN A 137 -147.80 35.31 -14.16
C ASN A 137 -149.13 34.56 -14.36
N GLU A 138 -149.15 33.24 -14.56
CA GLU A 138 -150.38 32.45 -14.69
C GLU A 138 -150.89 31.97 -13.31
N THR A 139 -151.44 32.89 -12.51
CA THR A 139 -152.02 32.62 -11.17
C THR A 139 -153.37 31.86 -11.19
N SER A 140 -153.68 31.12 -12.26
CA SER A 140 -154.92 30.35 -12.44
C SER A 140 -154.72 28.85 -12.70
N LEU A 141 -153.50 28.33 -12.62
CA LEU A 141 -153.19 26.90 -12.85
C LEU A 141 -152.93 26.11 -11.55
N SER A 142 -153.51 26.57 -10.43
CA SER A 142 -153.22 26.07 -9.09
C SER A 142 -153.99 24.83 -8.63
N SER A 143 -154.71 24.12 -9.51
CA SER A 143 -155.43 22.88 -9.14
C SER A 143 -154.99 21.62 -9.89
N GLU A 144 -154.47 21.72 -11.11
CA GLU A 144 -153.96 20.56 -11.88
C GLU A 144 -152.45 20.35 -11.76
N ILE A 145 -151.67 21.41 -11.52
CA ILE A 145 -150.23 21.29 -11.19
C ILE A 145 -150.05 20.52 -9.87
N ARG A 146 -151.04 20.57 -8.98
CA ARG A 146 -151.04 19.93 -7.65
C ARG A 146 -151.03 18.40 -7.69
N SER A 147 -151.43 17.77 -8.81
CA SER A 147 -151.33 16.30 -8.98
C SER A 147 -150.02 15.86 -9.63
N ILE A 148 -149.32 16.75 -10.34
CA ILE A 148 -147.99 16.48 -10.92
C ILE A 148 -146.91 16.58 -9.83
N THR A 149 -147.14 17.41 -8.80
CA THR A 149 -146.23 17.57 -7.65
C THR A 149 -146.09 16.31 -6.77
N PHE A 150 -147.02 15.34 -6.84
CA PHE A 150 -147.03 14.17 -5.95
C PHE A 150 -146.18 12.98 -6.46
N GLU A 151 -145.82 12.94 -7.74
CA GLU A 151 -144.87 11.92 -8.28
C GLU A 151 -143.39 12.37 -8.19
N ALA A 152 -143.19 13.68 -8.14
CA ALA A 152 -141.88 14.36 -8.06
C ALA A 152 -141.14 14.12 -6.73
N ASP A 153 -141.84 13.94 -5.61
CA ASP A 153 -141.25 13.72 -4.28
C ASP A 153 -140.43 12.41 -4.13
N SER A 154 -140.34 11.58 -5.18
CA SER A 154 -139.62 10.31 -5.17
C SER A 154 -138.24 10.30 -5.85
N VAL A 155 -137.83 11.39 -6.53
CA VAL A 155 -136.61 11.43 -7.37
C VAL A 155 -135.53 12.41 -6.85
N THR A 156 -135.39 12.56 -5.54
CA THR A 156 -134.30 13.38 -4.94
C THR A 156 -133.12 12.54 -4.45
N GLY A 157 -132.53 11.73 -5.33
CA GLY A 157 -131.38 10.94 -4.93
C GLY A 157 -130.70 10.12 -6.00
N MET A 158 -130.45 10.69 -7.19
CA MET A 158 -129.43 10.31 -8.19
C MET A 158 -129.84 10.94 -9.52
N ILE A 159 -129.04 11.87 -10.06
CA ILE A 159 -129.35 12.53 -11.33
C ILE A 159 -128.38 12.04 -12.40
N ASP A 160 -128.84 11.07 -13.19
CA ASP A 160 -128.32 10.74 -14.52
C ASP A 160 -128.93 11.75 -15.53
N PRO A 161 -128.15 12.41 -16.40
CA PRO A 161 -128.66 13.33 -17.44
C PRO A 161 -129.74 12.69 -18.33
N THR A 162 -129.67 11.37 -18.51
CA THR A 162 -130.64 10.60 -19.29
C THR A 162 -132.00 10.57 -18.60
N GLN A 163 -132.02 10.43 -17.27
CA GLN A 163 -133.24 10.44 -16.47
C GLN A 163 -133.83 11.85 -16.33
N VAL A 164 -133.01 12.90 -16.32
CA VAL A 164 -133.51 14.29 -16.39
C VAL A 164 -134.20 14.53 -17.73
N ASN A 165 -133.59 14.10 -18.83
CA ASN A 165 -134.20 14.23 -20.16
C ASN A 165 -135.48 13.39 -20.29
N GLU A 166 -135.55 12.24 -19.62
CA GLU A 166 -136.74 11.39 -19.56
C GLU A 166 -137.87 12.04 -18.73
N VAL A 167 -137.55 12.60 -17.56
CA VAL A 167 -138.50 13.37 -16.74
C VAL A 167 -138.93 14.67 -17.43
N LEU A 168 -138.02 15.34 -18.14
CA LEU A 168 -138.33 16.47 -19.02
C LEU A 168 -139.25 16.07 -20.17
N SER A 169 -139.05 14.88 -20.73
CA SER A 169 -139.91 14.32 -21.78
C SER A 169 -141.30 13.97 -21.24
N GLU A 170 -141.40 13.36 -20.05
CA GLU A 170 -142.68 13.08 -19.40
C GLU A 170 -143.39 14.35 -18.92
N LEU A 171 -142.65 15.33 -18.39
CA LEU A 171 -143.19 16.65 -18.06
C LEU A 171 -143.63 17.39 -19.31
N SER A 172 -142.89 17.31 -20.42
CA SER A 172 -143.31 17.81 -21.73
C SER A 172 -144.62 17.16 -22.19
N GLU A 173 -144.76 15.85 -22.01
CA GLU A 173 -145.98 15.11 -22.38
C GLU A 173 -147.19 15.48 -21.49
N LYS A 174 -146.98 15.72 -20.19
CA LYS A 174 -148.04 16.17 -19.26
C LYS A 174 -148.33 17.68 -19.37
N VAL A 175 -147.33 18.51 -19.70
CA VAL A 175 -147.49 19.96 -19.98
C VAL A 175 -148.20 20.19 -21.32
N ASN A 176 -148.17 19.24 -22.26
CA ASN A 176 -149.01 19.28 -23.47
C ASN A 176 -150.53 19.29 -23.20
N ALA A 177 -150.96 18.99 -21.97
CA ALA A 177 -152.35 19.14 -21.51
C ALA A 177 -152.67 20.53 -20.91
N SER A 178 -151.67 21.41 -20.81
CA SER A 178 -151.73 22.82 -20.39
C SER A 178 -151.15 23.72 -21.52
N PRO A 179 -151.21 25.07 -21.47
CA PRO A 179 -151.20 25.88 -22.70
C PRO A 179 -149.96 25.68 -23.59
N LYS A 180 -150.18 25.57 -24.92
CA LYS A 180 -149.19 25.30 -26.00
C LYS A 180 -147.88 26.10 -25.93
N TRP A 181 -147.85 27.21 -25.19
CA TRP A 181 -146.66 28.03 -25.03
C TRP A 181 -145.59 27.30 -24.19
N ALA A 182 -145.96 26.56 -23.13
CA ALA A 182 -144.99 25.96 -22.21
C ALA A 182 -144.13 24.85 -22.86
N THR A 183 -144.73 23.93 -23.61
CA THR A 183 -143.99 22.86 -24.33
C THR A 183 -143.02 23.43 -25.37
N PHE A 184 -143.39 24.50 -26.07
CA PHE A 184 -142.51 25.16 -27.04
C PHE A 184 -141.26 25.75 -26.36
N TYR A 185 -141.42 26.38 -25.20
CA TYR A 185 -140.29 26.92 -24.43
C TYR A 185 -139.40 25.81 -23.85
N LEU A 186 -139.98 24.72 -23.34
CA LEU A 186 -139.24 23.58 -22.78
C LEU A 186 -138.37 22.88 -23.83
N ASN A 187 -138.94 22.57 -25.00
CA ASN A 187 -138.19 21.95 -26.10
C ASN A 187 -137.05 22.86 -26.57
N ASN A 188 -137.26 24.18 -26.61
CA ASN A 188 -136.25 25.15 -27.00
C ASN A 188 -135.10 25.24 -25.96
N ILE A 189 -135.41 25.20 -24.66
CA ILE A 189 -134.39 25.16 -23.60
C ILE A 189 -133.60 23.84 -23.66
N ALA A 190 -134.27 22.69 -23.81
CA ALA A 190 -133.61 21.39 -23.90
C ALA A 190 -132.71 21.25 -25.13
N GLU A 191 -133.14 21.75 -26.29
CA GLU A 191 -132.31 21.79 -27.51
C GLU A 191 -131.06 22.66 -27.30
N LYS A 192 -131.23 23.88 -26.76
CA LYS A 192 -130.10 24.77 -26.46
C LYS A 192 -129.18 24.21 -25.37
N GLN A 193 -129.72 23.49 -24.38
CA GLN A 193 -128.95 22.80 -23.34
C GLN A 193 -128.08 21.68 -23.93
N ASN A 194 -128.64 20.85 -24.80
CA ASN A 194 -127.91 19.77 -25.45
C ASN A 194 -126.79 20.32 -26.34
N ASN A 195 -127.08 21.38 -27.10
CA ASN A 195 -126.08 22.07 -27.92
C ASN A 195 -124.97 22.69 -27.05
N PHE A 196 -125.33 23.38 -25.96
CA PHE A 196 -124.36 23.95 -25.02
C PHE A 196 -123.49 22.88 -24.34
N SER A 197 -124.07 21.76 -23.94
CA SER A 197 -123.36 20.63 -23.35
C SER A 197 -122.38 19.98 -24.33
N ALA A 198 -122.78 19.81 -25.60
CA ALA A 198 -121.93 19.25 -26.65
C ALA A 198 -120.74 20.17 -26.98
N GLU A 199 -120.98 21.49 -27.09
CA GLU A 199 -119.92 22.48 -27.32
C GLU A 199 -118.88 22.48 -26.20
N ILE A 200 -119.31 22.36 -24.94
CA ILE A 200 -118.37 22.26 -23.81
C ILE A 200 -117.55 20.97 -23.87
N GLU A 201 -118.17 19.82 -24.18
CA GLU A 201 -117.45 18.54 -24.28
C GLU A 201 -116.39 18.56 -25.38
N GLU A 202 -116.69 19.16 -26.53
CA GLU A 202 -115.73 19.30 -27.63
C GLU A 202 -114.51 20.11 -27.19
N VAL A 203 -114.71 21.27 -26.55
CA VAL A 203 -113.62 22.11 -26.05
C VAL A 203 -112.81 21.39 -24.98
N VAL A 204 -113.46 20.72 -24.04
CA VAL A 204 -112.82 19.95 -22.96
C VAL A 204 -111.97 18.80 -23.52
N ALA A 205 -112.45 18.09 -24.53
CA ALA A 205 -111.71 17.01 -25.18
C ALA A 205 -110.43 17.53 -25.87
N VAL A 206 -110.52 18.66 -26.59
CA VAL A 206 -109.35 19.28 -27.24
C VAL A 206 -108.34 19.76 -26.20
N LEU A 207 -108.78 20.43 -25.13
CA LEU A 207 -107.89 20.86 -24.05
C LEU A 207 -107.18 19.68 -23.38
N THR A 208 -107.90 18.58 -23.14
CA THR A 208 -107.33 17.36 -22.54
C THR A 208 -106.31 16.69 -23.46
N LYS A 209 -106.52 16.74 -24.77
CA LYS A 209 -105.53 16.25 -25.73
C LYS A 209 -104.28 17.13 -25.76
N ILE A 210 -104.43 18.46 -25.75
CA ILE A 210 -103.30 19.41 -25.70
C ILE A 210 -102.46 19.19 -24.44
N SER A 211 -103.08 18.97 -23.28
CA SER A 211 -102.33 18.71 -22.05
C SER A 211 -101.55 17.39 -22.09
N PHE A 212 -102.14 16.34 -22.68
CA PHE A 212 -101.49 15.05 -22.86
C PHE A 212 -100.29 15.12 -23.83
N ASP A 213 -100.48 15.69 -25.03
CA ASP A 213 -99.44 15.79 -26.06
C ASP A 213 -98.22 16.58 -25.53
N LYS A 214 -98.45 17.67 -24.79
CA LYS A 214 -97.35 18.44 -24.16
C LYS A 214 -96.61 17.66 -23.07
N LYS A 215 -97.30 16.80 -22.33
CA LYS A 215 -96.68 15.97 -21.29
C LYS A 215 -95.73 14.94 -21.90
N GLU A 216 -96.09 14.39 -23.06
CA GLU A 216 -95.25 13.44 -23.81
C GLU A 216 -94.00 14.12 -24.40
N ASP A 217 -94.14 15.32 -24.97
CA ASP A 217 -93.01 16.09 -25.53
C ASP A 217 -91.96 16.48 -24.47
N ILE A 218 -92.40 16.83 -23.25
CA ILE A 218 -91.48 17.07 -22.10
C ILE A 218 -90.66 15.81 -21.79
N LEU A 219 -91.29 14.63 -21.74
CA LEU A 219 -90.60 13.39 -21.40
C LEU A 219 -89.62 12.98 -22.52
N GLY A 220 -90.00 13.18 -23.79
CA GLY A 220 -89.14 12.94 -24.94
C GLY A 220 -87.89 13.82 -24.93
N THR A 221 -88.05 15.14 -24.81
CA THR A 221 -86.93 16.10 -24.78
C THR A 221 -85.99 15.88 -23.59
N LEU A 222 -86.52 15.49 -22.44
CA LEU A 222 -85.72 15.15 -21.26
C LEU A 222 -84.84 13.91 -21.48
N SER A 223 -85.43 12.83 -22.01
CA SER A 223 -84.70 11.58 -22.26
C SER A 223 -83.55 11.76 -23.26
N LEU A 224 -83.77 12.54 -24.32
CA LEU A 224 -82.75 12.83 -25.34
C LEU A 224 -81.58 13.62 -24.75
N ARG A 225 -81.86 14.65 -23.93
CA ARG A 225 -80.81 15.45 -23.27
C ARG A 225 -80.04 14.64 -22.21
N PHE A 226 -80.71 13.77 -21.47
CA PHE A 226 -80.05 12.88 -20.51
C PHE A 226 -79.07 11.93 -21.21
N ASN A 227 -79.47 11.33 -22.33
CA ASN A 227 -78.61 10.48 -23.15
C ASN A 227 -77.40 11.25 -23.71
N LEU A 228 -77.61 12.48 -24.20
CA LEU A 228 -76.50 13.35 -24.63
C LEU A 228 -75.52 13.61 -23.47
N GLY A 229 -76.01 13.90 -22.26
CA GLY A 229 -75.16 14.07 -21.08
C GLY A 229 -74.27 12.86 -20.78
N ILE A 230 -74.83 11.65 -20.83
CA ILE A 230 -74.06 10.41 -20.63
C ILE A 230 -72.98 10.26 -21.70
N THR A 231 -73.31 10.48 -22.98
CA THR A 231 -72.31 10.36 -24.06
C THR A 231 -71.13 11.31 -23.89
N PHE A 232 -71.37 12.55 -23.44
CA PHE A 232 -70.31 13.51 -23.15
C PHE A 232 -69.41 13.05 -22.00
N ILE A 233 -69.98 12.49 -20.93
CA ILE A 233 -69.20 11.95 -19.80
C ILE A 233 -68.30 10.80 -20.26
N VAL A 234 -68.81 9.90 -21.11
CA VAL A 234 -68.02 8.78 -21.65
C VAL A 234 -66.88 9.28 -22.54
N ILE A 235 -67.16 10.19 -23.47
CA ILE A 235 -66.14 10.79 -24.34
C ILE A 235 -65.06 11.48 -23.50
N PHE A 236 -65.46 12.20 -22.45
CA PHE A 236 -64.55 12.86 -21.54
C PHE A 236 -63.66 11.87 -20.78
N ALA A 237 -64.23 10.77 -20.26
CA ALA A 237 -63.47 9.72 -19.59
C ALA A 237 -62.42 9.09 -20.52
N ILE A 238 -62.78 8.86 -21.79
CA ILE A 238 -61.85 8.36 -22.82
C ILE A 238 -60.73 9.38 -23.06
N LEU A 239 -61.05 10.67 -23.20
CA LEU A 239 -60.06 11.72 -23.44
C LEU A 239 -59.05 11.82 -22.29
N VAL A 240 -59.53 11.75 -21.04
CA VAL A 240 -58.67 11.72 -19.85
C VAL A 240 -57.77 10.48 -19.84
N ALA A 241 -58.30 9.31 -20.19
CA ALA A 241 -57.51 8.08 -20.27
C ALA A 241 -56.41 8.17 -21.35
N VAL A 242 -56.73 8.67 -22.54
CA VAL A 242 -55.77 8.89 -23.63
C VAL A 242 -54.68 9.88 -23.23
N MET A 243 -55.06 11.03 -22.65
CA MET A 243 -54.10 12.01 -22.17
C MET A 243 -53.18 11.43 -21.09
N THR A 244 -53.72 10.61 -20.18
CA THR A 244 -52.93 9.92 -19.15
C THR A 244 -51.92 8.96 -19.78
N TYR A 245 -52.36 8.16 -20.76
CA TYR A 245 -51.50 7.23 -21.50
C TYR A 245 -50.35 7.93 -22.24
N LEU A 246 -50.66 9.03 -22.95
CA LEU A 246 -49.65 9.81 -23.69
C LEU A 246 -48.60 10.45 -22.76
N VAL A 247 -49.03 10.99 -21.62
CA VAL A 247 -48.11 11.58 -20.63
C VAL A 247 -47.23 10.50 -19.99
N GLN A 248 -47.80 9.33 -19.67
CA GLN A 248 -47.07 8.23 -19.05
C GLN A 248 -45.94 7.71 -19.95
N GLY A 249 -46.19 7.50 -21.25
CA GLY A 249 -45.17 7.03 -22.19
C GLY A 249 -43.95 7.96 -22.28
N ASN A 250 -44.20 9.27 -22.45
CA ASN A 250 -43.13 10.25 -22.61
C ASN A 250 -42.27 10.44 -21.35
N ILE A 251 -42.87 10.42 -20.15
CA ILE A 251 -42.14 10.57 -18.88
C ILE A 251 -41.29 9.32 -18.58
N SER A 252 -41.86 8.12 -18.78
CA SER A 252 -41.15 6.86 -18.52
C SER A 252 -39.89 6.73 -19.37
N GLU A 253 -39.94 7.07 -20.65
CA GLU A 253 -38.76 7.03 -21.54
C GLU A 253 -37.68 8.03 -21.11
N LEU A 254 -38.09 9.22 -20.65
CA LEU A 254 -37.16 10.26 -20.19
C LEU A 254 -36.41 9.84 -18.93
N ILE A 255 -37.11 9.24 -17.96
CA ILE A 255 -36.52 8.74 -16.71
C ILE A 255 -35.60 7.55 -16.98
N ASN A 256 -36.01 6.61 -17.83
CA ASN A 256 -35.18 5.45 -18.18
C ASN A 256 -33.84 5.86 -18.80
N ARG A 257 -33.82 6.89 -19.66
CA ARG A 257 -32.56 7.43 -20.23
C ARG A 257 -31.64 8.03 -19.17
N VAL A 258 -32.19 8.75 -18.19
CA VAL A 258 -31.41 9.29 -17.07
C VAL A 258 -30.85 8.16 -16.21
N ASN A 259 -31.70 7.18 -15.85
CA ASN A 259 -31.30 6.01 -15.08
C ASN A 259 -30.20 5.21 -15.78
N GLN A 260 -30.27 5.06 -17.11
CA GLN A 260 -29.22 4.38 -17.86
C GLN A 260 -27.87 5.10 -17.73
N ARG A 261 -27.82 6.44 -17.85
CA ARG A 261 -26.57 7.20 -17.68
C ARG A 261 -26.02 7.12 -16.25
N VAL A 262 -26.90 7.22 -15.26
CA VAL A 262 -26.51 7.04 -13.84
C VAL A 262 -26.01 5.61 -13.59
N SER A 263 -26.63 4.61 -14.23
CA SER A 263 -26.18 3.22 -14.15
C SER A 263 -24.81 3.03 -14.79
N GLU A 264 -24.55 3.62 -15.96
CA GLU A 264 -23.23 3.63 -16.58
C GLU A 264 -22.18 4.25 -15.65
N LEU A 265 -22.47 5.41 -15.06
CA LEU A 265 -21.59 6.06 -14.09
C LEU A 265 -21.33 5.18 -12.86
N SER A 266 -22.36 4.51 -12.34
CA SER A 266 -22.23 3.59 -11.19
C SER A 266 -21.35 2.37 -11.50
N LYS A 267 -21.23 1.98 -12.78
CA LYS A 267 -20.33 0.91 -13.25
C LYS A 267 -18.92 1.41 -13.56
N GLY A 268 -18.66 2.71 -13.40
CA GLY A 268 -17.38 3.34 -13.74
C GLY A 268 -17.23 3.74 -15.22
N ASN A 269 -18.30 3.65 -16.02
CA ASN A 269 -18.30 4.11 -17.41
C ASN A 269 -18.61 5.61 -17.45
N LEU A 270 -17.90 6.37 -18.30
CA LEU A 270 -18.00 7.83 -18.38
C LEU A 270 -18.72 8.24 -19.67
N PRO A 271 -20.08 8.27 -19.69
CA PRO A 271 -20.86 8.55 -20.89
C PRO A 271 -20.61 9.97 -21.42
N GLU A 272 -20.81 10.22 -22.71
CA GLU A 272 -20.67 11.57 -23.27
C GLU A 272 -21.61 12.58 -22.61
N THR A 273 -21.16 13.83 -22.52
CA THR A 273 -21.98 14.93 -22.00
C THR A 273 -23.09 15.26 -22.99
N ARG A 274 -24.31 15.43 -22.49
CA ARG A 274 -25.45 15.79 -23.33
C ARG A 274 -26.20 16.95 -22.71
N LYS A 275 -26.49 17.98 -23.50
CA LYS A 275 -27.39 19.05 -23.08
C LYS A 275 -28.83 18.54 -23.17
N SER A 276 -29.66 18.92 -22.20
CA SER A 276 -31.07 18.62 -22.31
C SER A 276 -31.73 19.54 -23.33
N ASN A 277 -32.58 18.98 -24.18
CA ASN A 277 -33.46 19.75 -25.07
C ASN A 277 -34.70 20.29 -24.34
N LEU A 278 -34.95 19.84 -23.10
CA LEU A 278 -36.06 20.24 -22.26
C LEU A 278 -35.56 21.00 -21.03
N LYS A 279 -36.11 22.20 -20.80
CA LYS A 279 -35.74 23.04 -19.65
C LYS A 279 -35.97 22.32 -18.31
N GLU A 280 -36.95 21.42 -18.26
CA GLU A 280 -37.35 20.65 -17.10
C GLU A 280 -36.32 19.61 -16.65
N THR A 281 -35.46 19.12 -17.54
CA THR A 281 -34.39 18.15 -17.21
C THR A 281 -32.99 18.69 -17.42
N ALA A 282 -32.87 19.98 -17.75
CA ALA A 282 -31.59 20.65 -17.94
C ALA A 282 -30.69 20.51 -16.71
N GLU A 283 -31.24 20.78 -15.52
CA GLU A 283 -30.51 20.71 -14.25
C GLU A 283 -29.99 19.30 -13.94
N ILE A 284 -30.79 18.26 -14.20
CA ILE A 284 -30.37 16.87 -14.01
C ILE A 284 -29.26 16.49 -15.00
N HIS A 285 -29.40 16.90 -16.27
CA HIS A 285 -28.37 16.66 -17.27
C HIS A 285 -27.07 17.40 -16.96
N GLU A 286 -27.17 18.64 -16.49
CA GLU A 286 -26.04 19.46 -16.06
C GLU A 286 -25.32 18.79 -14.88
N SER A 287 -26.03 18.40 -13.83
CA SER A 287 -25.44 17.67 -12.69
C SER A 287 -24.77 16.35 -13.09
N ILE A 288 -25.39 15.56 -13.99
CA ILE A 288 -24.78 14.33 -14.51
C ILE A 288 -23.53 14.64 -15.35
N ASN A 289 -23.55 15.70 -16.17
CA ASN A 289 -22.40 16.10 -16.97
C ASN A 289 -21.26 16.56 -16.06
N THR A 290 -21.53 17.40 -15.07
CA THR A 290 -20.53 17.85 -14.07
C THR A 290 -19.94 16.65 -13.32
N LEU A 291 -20.77 15.72 -12.86
CA LEU A 291 -20.30 14.49 -12.21
C LEU A 291 -19.44 13.65 -13.16
N THR A 292 -19.82 13.54 -14.43
CA THR A 292 -19.05 12.82 -15.45
C THR A 292 -17.68 13.47 -15.66
N GLU A 293 -17.61 14.78 -15.79
CA GLU A 293 -16.35 15.53 -15.95
C GLU A 293 -15.46 15.39 -14.72
N ASN A 294 -16.02 15.48 -13.52
CA ASN A 294 -15.29 15.27 -12.28
C ASN A 294 -14.70 13.86 -12.21
N LEU A 295 -15.46 12.82 -12.57
CA LEU A 295 -14.96 11.44 -12.61
C LEU A 295 -13.93 11.22 -13.74
N ARG A 296 -14.01 11.95 -14.86
CA ARG A 296 -12.93 11.98 -15.88
C ARG A 296 -11.65 12.57 -15.30
N ALA A 297 -11.74 13.67 -14.54
CA ALA A 297 -10.60 14.27 -13.87
C ALA A 297 -9.99 13.30 -12.84
N VAL A 298 -10.80 12.60 -12.05
CA VAL A 298 -10.32 11.54 -11.12
C VAL A 298 -9.58 10.43 -11.87
N LYS A 299 -10.11 9.97 -13.01
CA LYS A 299 -9.45 8.96 -13.85
C LYS A 299 -8.08 9.45 -14.32
N LEU A 300 -8.00 10.68 -14.84
CA LEU A 300 -6.74 11.26 -15.30
C LEU A 300 -5.74 11.40 -14.15
N PHE A 301 -6.19 11.88 -12.99
CA PHE A 301 -5.39 11.95 -11.77
C PHE A 301 -4.82 10.59 -11.37
N ALA A 302 -5.65 9.54 -11.33
CA ALA A 302 -5.20 8.20 -11.00
C ALA A 302 -4.15 7.67 -12.00
N LEU A 303 -4.28 8.00 -13.29
CA LEU A 303 -3.30 7.62 -14.32
C LEU A 303 -1.98 8.39 -14.15
N GLU A 304 -2.02 9.70 -13.88
CA GLU A 304 -0.83 10.51 -13.65
C GLU A 304 -0.06 10.06 -12.40
N VAL A 305 -0.77 9.85 -11.29
CA VAL A 305 -0.20 9.30 -10.04
C VAL A 305 0.38 7.91 -10.28
N GLY A 306 -0.33 7.05 -11.02
CA GLY A 306 0.15 5.71 -11.38
C GLY A 306 1.38 5.71 -12.31
N GLN A 307 1.65 6.82 -13.00
CA GLN A 307 2.83 7.02 -13.84
C GLN A 307 3.97 7.74 -13.10
N GLY A 308 3.82 8.03 -11.81
CA GLY A 308 4.82 8.73 -11.00
C GLY A 308 4.85 10.25 -11.19
N GLN A 309 3.82 10.83 -11.80
CA GLN A 309 3.72 12.27 -12.05
C GLN A 309 3.04 12.98 -10.88
N PHE A 310 3.79 13.23 -9.80
CA PHE A 310 3.23 13.81 -8.56
C PHE A 310 3.23 15.34 -8.51
N ASP A 311 3.97 16.01 -9.39
CA ASP A 311 4.12 17.48 -9.39
C ASP A 311 2.98 18.22 -10.09
N ASN A 312 2.12 17.50 -10.80
CA ASN A 312 0.99 18.10 -11.49
C ASN A 312 -0.09 18.53 -10.49
N SER A 313 -0.48 19.81 -10.57
CA SER A 313 -1.64 20.32 -9.85
C SER A 313 -2.91 19.96 -10.61
N ILE A 314 -3.55 18.84 -10.26
CA ILE A 314 -4.92 18.60 -10.72
C ILE A 314 -5.87 19.12 -9.64
N THR A 315 -6.62 20.16 -9.99
CA THR A 315 -7.81 20.58 -9.24
C THR A 315 -8.92 19.58 -9.52
N VAL A 316 -8.81 18.38 -8.95
CA VAL A 316 -9.92 17.43 -8.95
C VAL A 316 -10.94 18.00 -7.96
N PHE A 317 -12.11 18.39 -8.47
CA PHE A 317 -13.19 19.05 -7.71
C PHE A 317 -12.88 20.48 -7.26
N GLU A 318 -13.93 21.20 -6.81
CA GLU A 318 -13.79 22.52 -6.20
C GLU A 318 -12.86 22.44 -4.98
N LYS A 319 -12.03 23.47 -4.80
CA LYS A 319 -11.09 23.57 -3.67
C LYS A 319 -11.84 23.45 -2.34
N GLY A 320 -11.49 22.46 -1.51
CA GLY A 320 -12.16 22.15 -0.24
C GLY A 320 -13.24 21.06 -0.31
N SER A 321 -13.27 20.26 -1.38
CA SER A 321 -14.10 19.04 -1.40
C SER A 321 -13.40 17.87 -0.70
N GLU A 322 -14.15 17.09 0.08
CA GLU A 322 -13.63 15.95 0.84
C GLU A 322 -12.86 14.94 -0.03
N LEU A 323 -13.38 14.64 -1.24
CA LEU A 323 -12.74 13.70 -2.16
C LEU A 323 -11.48 14.30 -2.81
N GLY A 324 -11.51 15.59 -3.17
CA GLY A 324 -10.33 16.28 -3.71
C GLY A 324 -9.18 16.32 -2.70
N ASP A 325 -9.49 16.66 -1.44
CA ASP A 325 -8.50 16.73 -0.37
C ASP A 325 -7.90 15.34 -0.06
N SER A 326 -8.73 14.30 0.00
CA SER A 326 -8.27 12.90 0.20
C SER A 326 -7.36 12.41 -0.93
N LEU A 327 -7.68 12.76 -2.18
CA LEU A 327 -6.85 12.41 -3.35
C LEU A 327 -5.53 13.16 -3.34
N ALA A 328 -5.52 14.44 -2.94
CA ALA A 328 -4.30 15.23 -2.79
C ALA A 328 -3.37 14.63 -1.72
N GLU A 329 -3.92 14.26 -0.56
CA GLU A 329 -3.16 13.62 0.52
C GLU A 329 -2.57 12.26 0.08
N MET A 330 -3.33 11.47 -0.67
CA MET A 330 -2.83 10.22 -1.27
C MET A 330 -1.64 10.48 -2.20
N ARG A 331 -1.73 11.47 -3.10
CA ARG A 331 -0.63 11.84 -4.00
C ARG A 331 0.60 12.30 -3.21
N ASP A 332 0.43 13.16 -2.22
CA ASP A 332 1.54 13.70 -1.44
C ASP A 332 2.24 12.60 -0.62
N SER A 333 1.48 11.65 -0.09
CA SER A 333 2.00 10.44 0.56
C SER A 333 2.77 9.55 -0.41
N LEU A 334 2.21 9.29 -1.61
CA LEU A 334 2.89 8.49 -2.63
C LEU A 334 4.15 9.19 -3.17
N LYS A 335 4.13 10.51 -3.30
CA LYS A 335 5.30 11.32 -3.67
C LYS A 335 6.41 11.13 -2.65
N THR A 336 6.09 11.30 -1.36
CA THR A 336 7.05 11.11 -0.27
C THR A 336 7.65 9.69 -0.31
N VAL A 337 6.81 8.66 -0.47
CA VAL A 337 7.28 7.27 -0.59
C VAL A 337 8.17 7.06 -1.82
N SER A 338 7.86 7.70 -2.94
CA SER A 338 8.63 7.65 -4.17
C SER A 338 9.99 8.34 -4.01
N ASP A 339 10.02 9.55 -3.45
CA ASP A 339 11.25 10.32 -3.20
C ASP A 339 12.17 9.55 -2.24
N ASP A 340 11.62 8.98 -1.17
CA ASP A 340 12.36 8.12 -0.22
C ASP A 340 12.88 6.84 -0.88
N ALA A 341 12.12 6.25 -1.80
CA ALA A 341 12.56 5.10 -2.57
C ALA A 341 13.69 5.46 -3.53
N GLU A 342 13.63 6.62 -4.19
CA GLU A 342 14.68 7.11 -5.08
C GLU A 342 15.99 7.36 -4.31
N ILE A 343 15.92 8.04 -3.16
CA ILE A 343 17.09 8.28 -2.29
C ILE A 343 17.72 6.95 -1.83
N ARG A 344 16.91 5.98 -1.39
CA ARG A 344 17.41 4.66 -0.98
C ARG A 344 18.03 3.89 -2.14
N ASN A 345 17.39 3.91 -3.31
CA ASN A 345 17.91 3.24 -4.51
C ASN A 345 19.23 3.85 -4.98
N TRP A 346 19.34 5.19 -4.93
CA TRP A 346 20.58 5.89 -5.16
C TRP A 346 21.66 5.39 -4.18
N ALA A 347 21.43 5.49 -2.87
CA ALA A 347 22.40 5.05 -1.85
C ALA A 347 22.81 3.58 -2.02
N ASN A 348 21.87 2.67 -2.25
CA ASN A 348 22.16 1.24 -2.45
C ASN A 348 23.01 0.98 -3.70
N LYS A 349 22.73 1.68 -4.80
CA LYS A 349 23.56 1.63 -6.00
C LYS A 349 24.97 2.11 -5.69
N GLY A 350 25.10 3.21 -4.93
CA GLY A 350 26.39 3.69 -4.45
C GLY A 350 27.12 2.64 -3.63
N TYR A 351 26.51 2.07 -2.59
CA TYR A 351 27.14 1.03 -1.76
C TYR A 351 27.58 -0.19 -2.57
N ALA A 352 26.81 -0.60 -3.57
CA ALA A 352 27.19 -1.69 -4.46
C ALA A 352 28.43 -1.33 -5.30
N GLU A 353 28.44 -0.16 -5.94
CA GLU A 353 29.56 0.32 -6.77
C GLU A 353 30.86 0.47 -5.96
N PHE A 354 30.79 1.11 -4.78
CA PHE A 354 31.96 1.26 -3.91
C PHE A 354 32.36 -0.06 -3.23
N GLY A 355 31.40 -0.92 -2.88
CA GLY A 355 31.69 -2.25 -2.33
C GLY A 355 32.46 -3.14 -3.30
N ASP A 356 32.15 -3.10 -4.60
CA ASP A 356 32.92 -3.78 -5.65
C ASP A 356 34.34 -3.22 -5.77
N MET A 357 34.50 -1.90 -5.69
CA MET A 357 35.80 -1.23 -5.77
C MET A 357 36.71 -1.57 -4.59
N LEU A 358 36.16 -1.55 -3.37
CA LEU A 358 36.88 -1.93 -2.15
C LEU A 358 37.39 -3.38 -2.20
N ARG A 359 36.70 -4.28 -2.93
CA ARG A 359 37.13 -5.67 -3.13
C ARG A 359 38.23 -5.85 -4.19
N LYS A 360 38.28 -5.00 -5.23
CA LYS A 360 39.21 -5.16 -6.36
C LYS A 360 40.66 -4.78 -6.03
N HIS A 361 40.89 -3.87 -5.09
CA HIS A 361 42.22 -3.31 -4.78
C HIS A 361 42.70 -3.69 -3.37
N SER A 362 42.75 -4.99 -3.07
CA SER A 362 43.08 -5.51 -1.73
C SER A 362 44.53 -5.31 -1.29
N ASP A 363 45.42 -4.92 -2.18
CA ASP A 363 46.87 -5.02 -1.93
C ASP A 363 47.60 -3.65 -1.96
N ASP A 364 46.97 -2.62 -2.53
CA ASP A 364 47.57 -1.28 -2.67
C ASP A 364 46.60 -0.16 -2.23
N LEU A 365 46.86 0.39 -1.04
CA LEU A 365 46.11 1.50 -0.45
C LEU A 365 46.18 2.78 -1.28
N LYS A 366 47.28 3.06 -2.00
CA LYS A 366 47.41 4.28 -2.81
C LYS A 366 46.52 4.21 -4.04
N SER A 367 46.60 3.11 -4.78
CA SER A 367 45.75 2.89 -5.96
C SER A 367 44.27 2.85 -5.56
N LEU A 368 43.92 2.12 -4.49
CA LEU A 368 42.56 2.09 -3.95
C LEU A 368 42.08 3.49 -3.58
N GLY A 369 42.90 4.24 -2.84
CA GLY A 369 42.55 5.55 -2.35
C GLY A 369 42.29 6.57 -3.46
N GLN A 370 43.12 6.55 -4.51
CA GLN A 370 42.97 7.43 -5.67
C GLN A 370 41.71 7.10 -6.48
N GLU A 371 41.41 5.82 -6.70
CA GLU A 371 40.20 5.40 -7.42
C GLU A 371 38.94 5.73 -6.61
N LEU A 372 38.96 5.45 -5.31
CA LEU A 372 37.85 5.69 -4.40
C LEU A 372 37.46 7.16 -4.36
N ILE A 373 38.43 8.05 -4.10
CA ILE A 373 38.12 9.48 -3.98
C ILE A 373 37.66 10.07 -5.32
N THR A 374 38.23 9.61 -6.44
CA THR A 374 37.82 10.04 -7.78
C THR A 374 36.37 9.70 -8.07
N ASN A 375 35.94 8.48 -7.73
CA ASN A 375 34.58 8.04 -7.96
C ASN A 375 33.60 8.65 -6.94
N LEU A 376 34.00 8.81 -5.68
CA LEU A 376 33.18 9.45 -4.65
C LEU A 376 32.86 10.90 -5.02
N VAL A 377 33.87 11.65 -5.48
CA VAL A 377 33.68 13.04 -5.93
C VAL A 377 32.72 13.12 -7.12
N LYS A 378 32.88 12.24 -8.11
CA LYS A 378 31.99 12.19 -9.30
C LYS A 378 30.56 11.77 -8.94
N TYR A 379 30.41 10.78 -8.07
CA TYR A 379 29.13 10.19 -7.69
C TYR A 379 28.27 11.20 -6.91
N LEU A 380 28.90 11.89 -5.93
CA LEU A 380 28.27 12.96 -5.16
C LEU A 380 28.18 14.29 -5.93
N LYS A 381 28.81 14.37 -7.11
CA LYS A 381 28.91 15.59 -7.92
C LYS A 381 29.49 16.78 -7.14
N VAL A 382 30.43 16.49 -6.25
CA VAL A 382 31.21 17.51 -5.53
C VAL A 382 32.45 17.89 -6.33
N ASN A 383 33.21 18.88 -5.86
CA ASN A 383 34.24 19.50 -6.69
C ASN A 383 35.64 19.00 -6.39
N GLN A 384 35.95 18.72 -5.12
CA GLN A 384 37.27 18.33 -4.67
C GLN A 384 37.16 17.30 -3.55
N GLY A 385 38.14 16.40 -3.45
CA GLY A 385 38.19 15.44 -2.36
C GLY A 385 39.60 14.95 -2.07
N GLY A 386 39.85 14.57 -0.82
CA GLY A 386 41.07 13.94 -0.33
C GLY A 386 40.74 12.73 0.53
N LEU A 387 41.55 11.67 0.40
CA LEU A 387 41.54 10.53 1.29
C LEU A 387 42.88 10.46 2.03
N PHE A 388 42.79 10.50 3.35
CA PHE A 388 43.91 10.40 4.27
C PHE A 388 43.88 9.06 5.00
N ILE A 389 45.03 8.43 5.21
CA ILE A 389 45.18 7.15 5.92
C ILE A 389 46.03 7.36 7.16
N VAL A 390 45.61 6.73 8.26
CA VAL A 390 46.32 6.76 9.54
C VAL A 390 47.38 5.65 9.57
N ASN A 391 48.63 6.05 9.73
CA ASN A 391 49.80 5.18 9.91
C ASN A 391 50.26 5.24 11.37
N GLY A 392 50.94 4.19 11.82
CA GLY A 392 51.27 3.99 13.24
C GLY A 392 50.08 3.50 14.08
N ASP A 393 50.36 3.16 15.32
CA ASP A 393 49.41 2.81 16.37
C ASP A 393 49.93 3.32 17.72
N GLU A 394 49.26 4.34 18.27
CA GLU A 394 49.58 4.90 19.60
C GLU A 394 49.63 3.81 20.69
N SER A 395 48.79 2.77 20.55
CA SER A 395 48.72 1.65 21.50
C SER A 395 49.99 0.78 21.50
N GLN A 396 50.78 0.84 20.42
CA GLN A 396 52.03 0.11 20.26
C GLN A 396 53.26 1.00 20.50
N GLY A 397 53.07 2.28 20.82
CA GLY A 397 54.14 3.26 21.03
C GLY A 397 54.72 3.86 19.74
N ASP A 398 54.04 3.69 18.61
CA ASP A 398 54.44 4.26 17.32
C ASP A 398 53.94 5.71 17.17
N ASP A 399 54.73 6.56 16.52
CA ASP A 399 54.29 7.90 16.12
C ASP A 399 53.14 7.80 15.10
N VAL A 400 51.99 8.36 15.44
CA VAL A 400 50.82 8.39 14.56
C VAL A 400 50.96 9.51 13.54
N THR A 401 50.87 9.15 12.26
CA THR A 401 50.90 10.10 11.14
C THR A 401 49.72 9.87 10.21
N ILE A 402 49.21 10.95 9.62
CA ILE A 402 48.06 10.94 8.72
C ILE A 402 48.57 11.35 7.34
N SER A 403 48.59 10.42 6.39
CA SER A 403 49.14 10.67 5.04
C SER A 403 48.04 10.71 3.98
N LEU A 404 48.14 11.66 3.06
CA LEU A 404 47.26 11.74 1.89
C LEU A 404 47.62 10.62 0.89
N VAL A 405 46.69 9.70 0.63
CA VAL A 405 46.90 8.57 -0.28
C VAL A 405 46.18 8.72 -1.63
N GLY A 406 45.18 9.59 -1.70
CA GLY A 406 44.47 9.90 -2.92
C GLY A 406 43.83 11.28 -2.86
N ALA A 407 43.80 12.00 -3.97
CA ALA A 407 43.04 13.23 -4.07
C ALA A 407 42.51 13.49 -5.48
N TYR A 408 41.42 14.26 -5.56
CA TYR A 408 40.78 14.66 -6.80
C TYR A 408 40.65 16.19 -6.83
N ALA A 409 41.04 16.81 -7.95
CA ALA A 409 41.07 18.27 -8.14
C ALA A 409 41.82 19.03 -7.02
N PHE A 410 42.86 18.40 -6.46
CA PHE A 410 43.68 18.93 -5.37
C PHE A 410 44.93 19.63 -5.91
N ASP A 411 45.39 20.69 -5.25
CA ASP A 411 46.58 21.43 -5.69
C ASP A 411 47.84 20.52 -5.63
N ARG A 412 48.50 20.36 -6.78
CA ARG A 412 49.65 19.46 -6.97
C ARG A 412 50.84 19.82 -6.08
N GLN A 413 50.95 21.08 -5.62
CA GLN A 413 51.99 21.52 -4.67
C GLN A 413 51.76 21.02 -3.23
N LYS A 414 50.50 20.83 -2.80
CA LYS A 414 50.17 20.27 -1.47
C LYS A 414 50.26 18.73 -1.45
N PHE A 415 50.11 18.09 -2.61
CA PHE A 415 50.13 16.63 -2.76
C PHE A 415 51.49 15.96 -2.44
N LEU A 416 52.59 16.73 -2.41
CA LEU A 416 53.95 16.16 -2.39
C LEU A 416 54.56 15.96 -0.99
N LYS A 417 54.02 16.55 0.11
CA LYS A 417 54.62 16.47 1.46
C LYS A 417 53.65 16.81 2.63
N GLN A 418 52.51 16.16 2.77
CA GLN A 418 51.70 16.28 4.00
C GLN A 418 51.57 14.93 4.68
N GLU A 419 52.49 14.68 5.62
CA GLU A 419 52.20 13.87 6.81
C GLU A 419 51.69 14.86 7.86
N LEU A 420 50.43 14.70 8.26
CA LEU A 420 49.82 15.48 9.31
C LEU A 420 49.92 14.69 10.62
N ILE A 421 50.07 15.39 11.73
CA ILE A 421 49.95 14.76 13.06
C ILE A 421 48.54 14.91 13.63
N PRO A 422 48.11 14.04 14.56
CA PRO A 422 46.86 14.24 15.30
C PRO A 422 46.75 15.67 15.87
N GLY A 423 45.59 16.30 15.67
CA GLY A 423 45.35 17.70 16.06
C GLY A 423 45.86 18.76 15.09
N GLU A 424 46.58 18.40 14.01
CA GLU A 424 46.98 19.34 12.97
C GLU A 424 45.87 19.55 11.93
N GLY A 425 45.35 20.78 11.86
CA GLY A 425 44.25 21.13 10.95
C GLY A 425 42.94 20.41 11.25
N LEU A 426 41.93 20.58 10.39
CA LEU A 426 40.63 19.93 10.62
C LEU A 426 40.66 18.41 10.41
N VAL A 427 41.55 17.91 9.55
CA VAL A 427 41.75 16.47 9.35
C VAL A 427 42.31 15.83 10.62
N GLY A 428 43.36 16.42 11.22
CA GLY A 428 43.91 15.97 12.50
C GLY A 428 42.92 16.13 13.66
N GLN A 429 42.09 17.18 13.65
CA GLN A 429 41.04 17.36 14.65
C GLN A 429 39.93 16.30 14.52
N CYS A 430 39.51 15.98 13.28
CA CYS A 430 38.52 14.94 13.01
C CYS A 430 39.01 13.56 13.49
N TYR A 431 40.31 13.27 13.35
CA TYR A 431 40.94 12.08 13.91
C TYR A 431 40.80 12.01 15.44
N LEU A 432 41.12 13.09 16.16
CA LEU A 432 41.05 13.14 17.63
C LEU A 432 39.61 13.06 18.14
N GLU A 433 38.67 13.79 17.54
CA GLU A 433 37.28 13.80 17.98
C GLU A 433 36.48 12.57 17.56
N GLN A 434 36.95 11.85 16.52
CA GLN A 434 36.26 10.73 15.89
C GLN A 434 34.83 11.06 15.42
N LYS A 435 34.59 12.32 15.06
CA LYS A 435 33.31 12.85 14.59
C LYS A 435 33.46 13.53 13.24
N SER A 436 32.39 13.46 12.45
CA SER A 436 32.29 14.20 11.19
C SER A 436 32.28 15.71 11.49
N ILE A 437 33.02 16.48 10.70
CA ILE A 437 33.06 17.94 10.77
C ILE A 437 32.40 18.47 9.50
N TYR A 438 31.33 19.24 9.66
CA TYR A 438 30.65 19.91 8.56
C TYR A 438 30.71 21.41 8.73
N LEU A 439 31.23 22.11 7.71
CA LEU A 439 31.34 23.55 7.68
C LEU A 439 30.57 24.10 6.47
N GLU A 440 29.69 25.04 6.77
CA GLU A 440 29.00 25.89 5.80
C GLU A 440 29.66 27.27 5.79
N GLU A 441 29.65 27.96 4.65
CA GLU A 441 30.17 29.35 4.50
C GLU A 441 31.66 29.49 4.89
N LEU A 442 32.52 28.83 4.12
CA LEU A 442 33.97 28.91 4.32
C LEU A 442 34.50 30.34 4.01
N PRO A 443 35.48 30.86 4.79
CA PRO A 443 36.12 32.14 4.50
C PRO A 443 36.75 32.20 3.10
N GLU A 444 36.82 33.40 2.49
CA GLU A 444 37.16 33.58 1.05
C GLU A 444 38.51 33.00 0.60
N ASP A 445 39.43 32.65 1.50
CA ASP A 445 40.75 32.07 1.18
C ASP A 445 41.03 30.72 1.87
N TYR A 446 39.98 30.05 2.38
CA TYR A 446 40.15 28.81 3.15
C TYR A 446 40.70 27.65 2.31
N ALA A 447 40.13 27.45 1.12
CA ALA A 447 40.57 26.46 0.14
C ALA A 447 40.27 26.98 -1.27
N THR A 448 41.13 26.68 -2.24
CA THR A 448 40.94 27.17 -3.62
C THR A 448 40.87 26.01 -4.60
N ILE A 449 39.74 25.91 -5.31
CA ILE A 449 39.56 24.98 -6.43
C ILE A 449 40.07 25.68 -7.69
N LYS A 450 41.21 25.23 -8.21
CA LYS A 450 41.90 25.86 -9.35
C LYS A 450 41.55 25.18 -10.67
N SER A 451 41.33 26.00 -11.69
CA SER A 451 41.19 25.70 -13.11
C SER A 451 42.32 26.39 -13.89
N GLY A 452 42.55 25.98 -15.14
CA GLY A 452 43.43 26.71 -16.05
C GLY A 452 42.97 28.14 -16.37
N LEU A 453 41.72 28.48 -16.03
CA LEU A 453 41.12 29.80 -16.26
C LEU A 453 40.99 30.67 -15.00
N GLY A 454 41.19 30.13 -13.80
CA GLY A 454 40.97 30.84 -12.54
C GLY A 454 40.74 29.90 -11.36
N GLY A 455 40.41 30.42 -10.18
CA GLY A 455 40.06 29.60 -9.02
C GLY A 455 38.91 30.19 -8.23
N ALA A 456 38.19 29.34 -7.49
CA ALA A 456 37.09 29.73 -6.61
C ALA A 456 37.13 28.94 -5.30
N SER A 457 36.66 29.54 -4.21
CA SER A 457 36.57 28.89 -2.90
C SER A 457 35.29 28.05 -2.81
N PRO A 458 35.33 26.84 -2.22
CA PRO A 458 34.14 26.03 -2.01
C PRO A 458 33.21 26.70 -0.99
N SER A 459 31.91 26.40 -1.09
CA SER A 459 30.89 26.93 -0.18
C SER A 459 30.69 26.03 1.05
N SER A 460 31.04 24.75 0.94
CA SER A 460 30.95 23.79 2.03
C SER A 460 32.09 22.78 2.04
N LEU A 461 32.43 22.32 3.24
CA LEU A 461 33.45 21.31 3.52
C LEU A 461 32.88 20.23 4.43
N TYR A 462 33.07 18.96 4.05
CA TYR A 462 32.66 17.83 4.85
C TYR A 462 33.82 16.86 5.07
N ILE A 463 34.16 16.65 6.34
CA ILE A 463 35.28 15.81 6.78
C ILE A 463 34.70 14.66 7.60
N VAL A 464 34.94 13.43 7.17
CA VAL A 464 34.33 12.23 7.75
C VAL A 464 35.43 11.25 8.19
N PRO A 465 35.44 10.83 9.47
CA PRO A 465 36.41 9.86 9.95
C PRO A 465 36.01 8.45 9.47
N LEU A 466 36.97 7.74 8.90
CA LEU A 466 36.84 6.32 8.55
C LEU A 466 37.16 5.49 9.78
N LYS A 467 36.13 5.05 10.51
CA LYS A 467 36.31 4.32 11.78
C LYS A 467 35.58 2.99 11.82
N VAL A 468 36.19 2.01 12.48
CA VAL A 468 35.61 0.69 12.81
C VAL A 468 36.01 0.37 14.24
N ASN A 469 35.07 -0.13 15.05
CA ASN A 469 35.31 -0.51 16.45
C ASN A 469 36.01 0.59 17.29
N GLY A 470 35.66 1.86 17.05
CA GLY A 470 36.22 3.01 17.77
C GLY A 470 37.65 3.41 17.38
N LYS A 471 38.25 2.76 16.36
CA LYS A 471 39.56 3.12 15.81
C LYS A 471 39.41 3.81 14.46
N VAL A 472 40.07 4.95 14.28
CA VAL A 472 40.10 5.70 13.03
C VAL A 472 41.25 5.17 12.16
N PHE A 473 40.92 4.68 10.96
CA PHE A 473 41.87 4.15 9.98
C PHE A 473 42.20 5.16 8.86
N GLY A 474 41.37 6.17 8.69
CA GLY A 474 41.55 7.21 7.68
C GLY A 474 40.53 8.32 7.86
N ILE A 475 40.62 9.33 7.00
CA ILE A 475 39.72 10.49 6.99
C ILE A 475 39.43 10.83 5.52
N ILE A 476 38.16 11.07 5.20
CA ILE A 476 37.74 11.63 3.92
C ILE A 476 37.48 13.11 4.11
N GLU A 477 37.97 13.93 3.21
CA GLU A 477 37.67 15.37 3.12
C GLU A 477 37.04 15.64 1.75
N LEU A 478 35.90 16.31 1.72
CA LEU A 478 35.16 16.65 0.50
C LEU A 478 34.78 18.12 0.52
N ALA A 479 35.05 18.82 -0.57
CA ALA A 479 34.67 20.22 -0.75
C ALA A 479 33.76 20.42 -1.95
N SER A 480 32.75 21.27 -1.79
CA SER A 480 31.69 21.48 -2.78
C SER A 480 31.29 22.96 -2.86
N PHE A 481 30.92 23.42 -4.07
CA PHE A 481 30.27 24.72 -4.24
C PHE A 481 28.80 24.71 -3.77
N ASN A 482 28.21 23.52 -3.63
CA ASN A 482 26.83 23.34 -3.16
C ASN A 482 26.83 22.79 -1.73
N ILE A 483 25.74 23.03 -0.99
CA ILE A 483 25.49 22.42 0.32
C ILE A 483 25.22 20.92 0.15
N PHE A 484 25.77 20.09 1.05
CA PHE A 484 25.54 18.65 1.05
C PHE A 484 24.13 18.36 1.58
N LYS A 485 23.35 17.60 0.81
CA LYS A 485 22.02 17.16 1.22
C LYS A 485 22.13 16.14 2.36
N GLU A 486 21.07 16.03 3.17
CA GLU A 486 21.07 15.12 4.32
C GLU A 486 21.34 13.67 3.92
N HIS A 487 20.73 13.19 2.83
CA HIS A 487 20.96 11.83 2.34
C HIS A 487 22.38 11.61 1.79
N GLU A 488 23.04 12.64 1.27
CA GLU A 488 24.44 12.56 0.81
C GLU A 488 25.37 12.42 2.02
N LYS A 489 25.14 13.19 3.09
CA LYS A 489 25.90 13.08 4.35
C LYS A 489 25.75 11.69 4.97
N GLN A 490 24.52 11.20 5.10
CA GLN A 490 24.24 9.85 5.61
C GLN A 490 24.87 8.76 4.75
N PHE A 491 24.84 8.90 3.42
CA PHE A 491 25.49 7.96 2.52
C PHE A 491 27.01 7.90 2.76
N ILE A 492 27.68 9.05 2.89
CA ILE A 492 29.13 9.10 3.14
C ILE A 492 29.46 8.50 4.51
N GLU A 493 28.69 8.81 5.55
CA GLU A 493 28.90 8.26 6.90
C GLU A 493 28.75 6.73 6.92
N ASN A 494 27.70 6.18 6.30
CA ASN A 494 27.52 4.73 6.21
C ASN A 494 28.60 4.07 5.34
N LEU A 495 28.98 4.73 4.24
CA LEU A 495 30.07 4.25 3.38
C LEU A 495 31.41 4.28 4.12
N SER A 496 31.63 5.25 5.01
CA SER A 496 32.89 5.42 5.75
C SER A 496 33.28 4.18 6.55
N GLU A 497 32.30 3.48 7.15
CA GLU A 497 32.53 2.25 7.92
C GLU A 497 32.99 1.10 7.01
N ASN A 498 32.41 0.97 5.82
CA ASN A 498 32.81 -0.02 4.83
C ASN A 498 34.24 0.25 4.32
N ILE A 499 34.57 1.53 4.05
CA ILE A 499 35.91 1.93 3.61
C ILE A 499 36.93 1.68 4.73
N ALA A 500 36.61 2.04 5.97
CA ALA A 500 37.45 1.79 7.13
C ALA A 500 37.73 0.30 7.34
N SER A 501 36.70 -0.54 7.18
CA SER A 501 36.82 -2.01 7.27
C SER A 501 37.75 -2.57 6.19
N ALA A 502 37.62 -2.08 4.96
CA ALA A 502 38.51 -2.47 3.86
C ALA A 502 39.96 -2.02 4.13
N ILE A 503 40.19 -0.77 4.50
CA ILE A 503 41.53 -0.25 4.84
C ILE A 503 42.16 -1.07 5.97
N SER A 504 41.39 -1.36 7.03
CA SER A 504 41.83 -2.21 8.15
C SER A 504 42.28 -3.59 7.66
N SER A 505 41.48 -4.23 6.80
CA SER A 505 41.80 -5.54 6.22
C SER A 505 43.09 -5.49 5.38
N VAL A 506 43.26 -4.46 4.55
CA VAL A 506 44.49 -4.26 3.75
C VAL A 506 45.70 -4.08 4.66
N LYS A 507 45.61 -3.26 5.71
CA LYS A 507 46.70 -3.00 6.66
C LYS A 507 47.07 -4.27 7.44
N ILE A 508 46.07 -5.07 7.86
CA ILE A 508 46.29 -6.36 8.52
C ILE A 508 47.00 -7.34 7.58
N ASN A 509 46.56 -7.44 6.33
CA ASN A 509 47.18 -8.32 5.32
C ASN A 509 48.63 -7.91 5.03
N GLN A 510 48.90 -6.61 4.86
CA GLN A 510 50.25 -6.07 4.67
C GLN A 510 51.16 -6.38 5.88
N ASN A 511 50.67 -6.18 7.10
CA ASN A 511 51.43 -6.49 8.30
C ASN A 511 51.69 -7.99 8.44
N THR A 512 50.69 -8.84 8.14
CA THR A 512 50.83 -10.30 8.14
C THR A 512 51.89 -10.75 7.14
N LYS A 513 51.90 -10.16 5.93
CA LYS A 513 52.91 -10.45 4.90
C LYS A 513 54.31 -10.06 5.34
N ARG A 514 54.47 -8.85 5.90
CA ARG A 514 55.76 -8.38 6.44
C ARG A 514 56.28 -9.28 7.56
N LEU A 515 55.43 -9.61 8.53
CA LEU A 515 55.80 -10.50 9.64
C LEU A 515 56.16 -11.92 9.16
N LEU A 516 55.48 -12.41 8.12
CA LEU A 516 55.83 -13.69 7.49
C LEU A 516 57.20 -13.61 6.81
N GLU A 517 57.49 -12.54 6.07
CA GLU A 517 58.80 -12.31 5.44
C GLU A 517 59.91 -12.23 6.49
N GLU A 518 59.72 -11.48 7.58
CA GLU A 518 60.66 -11.39 8.71
C GLU A 518 60.86 -12.75 9.39
N SER A 519 59.79 -13.53 9.59
CA SER A 519 59.87 -14.87 10.16
C SER A 519 60.63 -15.85 9.25
N LEU A 520 60.46 -15.74 7.93
CA LEU A 520 61.18 -16.57 6.97
C LEU A 520 62.67 -16.21 6.95
N GLU A 521 63.00 -14.92 6.96
CA GLU A 521 64.38 -14.45 7.04
C GLU A 521 65.06 -14.91 8.32
N LEU A 522 64.39 -14.76 9.47
CA LEU A 522 64.89 -15.24 10.76
C LEU A 522 65.10 -16.76 10.75
N THR A 523 64.19 -17.52 10.15
CA THR A 523 64.32 -18.98 10.04
C THR A 523 65.53 -19.37 9.19
N GLU A 524 65.79 -18.67 8.09
CA GLU A 524 66.97 -18.91 7.25
C GLU A 524 68.26 -18.54 7.98
N GLN A 525 68.28 -17.42 8.72
CA GLN A 525 69.42 -17.05 9.56
C GLN A 525 69.70 -18.11 10.64
N MET A 526 68.66 -18.61 11.33
CA MET A 526 68.81 -19.69 12.30
C MET A 526 69.35 -20.96 11.66
N ARG A 527 68.85 -21.34 10.48
CA ARG A 527 69.33 -22.52 9.75
C ARG A 527 70.80 -22.39 9.34
N SER A 528 71.21 -21.19 8.90
CA SER A 528 72.62 -20.91 8.60
C SER A 528 73.49 -21.01 9.86
N GLN A 529 73.03 -20.48 11.00
CA GLN A 529 73.75 -20.60 12.28
C GLN A 529 73.84 -22.04 12.77
N GLU A 530 72.77 -22.83 12.59
CA GLU A 530 72.77 -24.25 12.94
C GLU A 530 73.78 -25.03 12.09
N GLU A 531 73.85 -24.79 10.79
CA GLU A 531 74.83 -25.45 9.91
C GLU A 531 76.27 -25.02 10.22
N GLU A 532 76.51 -23.74 10.49
CA GLU A 532 77.82 -23.25 10.93
C GLU A 532 78.22 -23.90 12.28
N MET A 533 77.29 -24.00 13.23
CA MET A 533 77.52 -24.66 14.51
C MET A 533 77.79 -26.16 14.34
N ARG A 534 77.07 -26.84 13.43
CA ARG A 534 77.28 -28.24 13.09
C ARG A 534 78.67 -28.48 12.50
N GLN A 535 79.11 -27.62 11.57
CA GLN A 535 80.46 -27.68 10.99
C GLN A 535 81.54 -27.44 12.04
N ASN A 536 81.38 -26.42 12.89
CA ASN A 536 82.31 -26.16 14.00
C ASN A 536 82.39 -27.36 14.96
N MET A 537 81.27 -28.05 15.22
CA MET A 537 81.25 -29.25 16.06
C MET A 537 81.95 -30.44 15.39
N GLU A 538 81.77 -30.65 14.09
CA GLU A 538 82.49 -31.67 13.29
C GLU A 538 84.01 -31.41 13.28
N GLU A 539 84.43 -30.16 13.07
CA GLU A 539 85.85 -29.77 13.07
C GLU A 539 86.49 -29.90 14.46
N LEU A 540 85.77 -29.49 15.51
CA LEU A 540 86.19 -29.69 16.89
C LEU A 540 86.36 -31.17 17.22
N GLN A 541 85.42 -32.03 16.80
CA GLN A 541 85.51 -33.47 17.00
C GLN A 541 86.72 -34.07 16.25
N ALA A 542 86.93 -33.69 14.99
CA ALA A 542 88.08 -34.13 14.21
C ALA A 542 89.41 -33.71 14.87
N THR A 543 89.50 -32.47 15.34
CA THR A 543 90.67 -31.95 16.07
C THR A 543 90.92 -32.71 17.36
N GLN A 544 89.86 -33.03 18.11
CA GLN A 544 89.96 -33.82 19.33
C GLN A 544 90.44 -35.25 19.04
N GLU A 545 89.94 -35.89 17.98
CA GLU A 545 90.39 -37.21 17.54
C GLU A 545 91.87 -37.20 17.12
N GLU A 546 92.31 -36.19 16.35
CA GLU A 546 93.71 -36.01 15.97
C GLU A 546 94.62 -35.80 17.19
N MET A 547 94.22 -34.96 18.13
CA MET A 547 94.96 -34.76 19.38
C MET A 547 95.10 -36.06 20.18
N MET A 548 94.03 -36.84 20.32
CA MET A 548 94.08 -38.14 21.01
C MET A 548 95.02 -39.12 20.30
N ARG A 549 95.01 -39.18 18.96
CA ARG A 549 95.95 -40.00 18.18
C ARG A 549 97.39 -39.53 18.36
N GLY A 550 97.64 -38.23 18.32
CA GLY A 550 98.96 -37.64 18.55
C GLY A 550 99.51 -37.95 19.94
N ALA A 551 98.69 -37.77 20.98
CA ALA A 551 99.05 -38.10 22.35
C ALA A 551 99.40 -39.59 22.52
N LYS A 552 98.60 -40.49 21.95
CA LYS A 552 98.86 -41.93 21.97
C LYS A 552 100.16 -42.29 21.25
N ALA A 553 100.42 -41.71 20.08
CA ALA A 553 101.64 -41.97 19.32
C ALA A 553 102.90 -41.47 20.05
N ILE A 554 102.82 -40.37 20.80
CA ILE A 554 103.91 -39.90 21.67
C ILE A 554 104.15 -40.90 22.80
N GLN A 555 103.10 -41.34 23.47
CA GLN A 555 103.20 -42.31 24.56
C GLN A 555 103.84 -43.64 24.11
N GLU A 556 103.42 -44.17 22.95
CA GLU A 556 104.00 -45.38 22.36
C GLU A 556 105.50 -45.20 22.03
N LYS A 557 105.89 -44.02 21.52
CA LYS A 557 107.30 -43.70 21.28
C LYS A 557 108.09 -43.68 22.59
N GLU A 558 107.60 -43.00 23.62
CA GLU A 558 108.27 -42.93 24.92
C GLU A 558 108.49 -44.32 25.54
N GLU A 559 107.46 -45.17 25.52
CA GLU A 559 107.57 -46.54 26.03
C GLU A 559 108.61 -47.35 25.24
N ARG A 560 108.61 -47.22 23.92
CA ARG A 560 109.62 -47.86 23.06
C ARG A 560 111.03 -47.34 23.34
N TYR A 561 111.21 -46.03 23.54
CA TYR A 561 112.50 -45.44 23.90
C TYR A 561 113.00 -46.00 25.23
N LYS A 562 112.14 -46.03 26.25
CA LYS A 562 112.48 -46.58 27.58
C LYS A 562 112.87 -48.05 27.50
N ASN A 563 112.07 -48.88 26.82
CA ASN A 563 112.36 -50.30 26.65
C ASN A 563 113.68 -50.54 25.90
N THR A 564 113.98 -49.74 24.88
CA THR A 564 115.25 -49.81 24.14
C THR A 564 116.43 -49.42 25.04
N PHE A 565 116.29 -48.34 25.81
CA PHE A 565 117.31 -47.87 26.75
C PHE A 565 117.60 -48.91 27.85
N ASP A 566 116.57 -49.55 28.40
CA ASP A 566 116.70 -50.61 29.41
C ASP A 566 117.26 -51.93 28.86
N SER A 567 117.21 -52.16 27.54
CA SER A 567 117.77 -53.35 26.90
C SER A 567 119.30 -53.30 26.70
N ILE A 568 119.91 -52.13 26.90
CA ILE A 568 121.36 -51.97 26.78
C ILE A 568 122.04 -52.75 27.91
N GLU A 569 122.91 -53.71 27.56
CA GLU A 569 123.62 -54.57 28.52
C GLU A 569 124.70 -53.81 29.31
N GLU A 570 125.30 -52.77 28.73
CA GLU A 570 126.24 -51.88 29.40
C GLU A 570 125.46 -50.91 30.31
N GLY A 571 125.98 -50.61 31.50
CA GLY A 571 125.39 -49.59 32.36
C GLY A 571 125.49 -48.22 31.71
N VAL A 572 124.36 -47.56 31.47
CA VAL A 572 124.31 -46.20 30.92
C VAL A 572 123.60 -45.28 31.90
N ILE A 573 124.27 -44.21 32.31
CA ILE A 573 123.74 -43.16 33.17
C ILE A 573 123.94 -41.82 32.48
N LEU A 574 122.88 -41.06 32.30
CA LEU A 574 122.97 -39.66 31.86
C LEU A 574 122.90 -38.74 33.07
N LEU A 575 123.82 -37.78 33.15
CA LEU A 575 123.84 -36.74 34.17
C LEU A 575 123.66 -35.36 33.54
N ASP A 576 123.00 -34.45 34.25
CA ASP A 576 122.96 -33.01 33.92
C ASP A 576 124.18 -32.26 34.50
N LYS A 577 124.26 -30.96 34.22
CA LYS A 577 125.34 -30.07 34.71
C LYS A 577 125.43 -29.97 36.23
N ASP A 578 124.36 -30.26 36.94
CA ASP A 578 124.33 -30.31 38.39
C ASP A 578 124.69 -31.71 38.94
N TYR A 579 125.10 -32.63 38.05
CA TYR A 579 125.39 -34.04 38.29
C TYR A 579 124.17 -34.85 38.76
N SER A 580 122.96 -34.35 38.49
CA SER A 580 121.72 -35.08 38.76
C SER A 580 121.51 -36.13 37.69
N ILE A 581 121.08 -37.32 38.10
CA ILE A 581 120.84 -38.44 37.19
C ILE A 581 119.56 -38.18 36.39
N ILE A 582 119.70 -37.85 35.10
CA ILE A 582 118.58 -37.66 34.17
C ILE A 582 117.93 -39.01 33.86
N MET A 583 118.77 -40.02 33.61
CA MET A 583 118.32 -41.35 33.23
C MET A 583 119.37 -42.40 33.61
N ALA A 584 118.94 -43.57 34.07
CA ALA A 584 119.83 -44.69 34.33
C ALA A 584 119.15 -45.99 33.89
N ASN A 585 119.79 -46.72 32.98
CA ASN A 585 119.21 -47.95 32.45
C ASN A 585 119.20 -49.07 33.51
N LYS A 586 118.43 -50.12 33.27
CA LYS A 586 118.38 -51.28 34.16
C LYS A 586 119.76 -51.86 34.49
N SER A 587 120.70 -51.90 33.54
CA SER A 587 122.03 -52.47 33.77
C SER A 587 122.84 -51.64 34.78
N SER A 588 122.92 -50.32 34.59
CA SER A 588 123.65 -49.43 35.51
C SER A 588 123.11 -49.48 36.94
N LYS A 589 121.79 -49.57 37.11
CA LYS A 589 121.17 -49.70 38.43
C LYS A 589 121.60 -50.96 39.20
N ASN A 590 122.06 -52.01 38.50
CA ASN A 590 122.54 -53.26 39.11
C ASN A 590 124.07 -53.40 39.12
N GLU A 591 124.79 -52.60 38.33
CA GLU A 591 126.23 -52.72 38.12
C GLU A 591 127.04 -52.03 39.22
N PHE A 592 126.56 -50.89 39.71
CA PHE A 592 127.18 -50.18 40.82
C PHE A 592 126.83 -50.86 42.16
N SER A 593 127.79 -50.91 43.09
CA SER A 593 127.60 -51.44 44.44
C SER A 593 126.74 -50.56 45.36
N PHE A 594 126.28 -49.42 44.85
CA PHE A 594 125.41 -48.45 45.53
C PHE A 594 124.17 -48.15 44.69
N THR A 595 123.10 -47.70 45.35
CA THR A 595 121.84 -47.40 44.66
C THR A 595 121.90 -46.04 43.98
N ILE A 596 121.57 -46.03 42.69
CA ILE A 596 121.33 -44.82 41.89
C ILE A 596 119.84 -44.70 41.56
N ARG A 597 119.29 -43.50 41.62
CA ARG A 597 117.92 -43.20 41.19
C ARG A 597 117.91 -41.95 40.33
N GLU A 598 116.95 -41.88 39.41
CA GLU A 598 116.72 -40.67 38.62
C GLU A 598 116.38 -39.50 39.56
N ASN A 599 116.90 -38.32 39.22
CA ASN A 599 116.90 -37.06 39.99
C ASN A 599 117.80 -37.03 41.23
N ASP A 600 118.44 -38.12 41.62
CA ASP A 600 119.47 -38.06 42.66
C ASP A 600 120.76 -37.48 42.08
N ASN A 601 121.50 -36.74 42.89
CA ASN A 601 122.84 -36.28 42.52
C ASN A 601 123.83 -37.46 42.60
N PHE A 602 124.48 -37.79 41.49
CA PHE A 602 125.36 -38.96 41.40
C PHE A 602 126.51 -38.90 42.43
N LEU A 603 127.10 -37.72 42.65
CA LEU A 603 128.19 -37.56 43.63
C LEU A 603 127.72 -37.79 45.08
N ASN A 604 126.42 -37.64 45.36
CA ASN A 604 125.84 -37.96 46.66
C ASN A 604 125.60 -39.46 46.85
N CYS A 605 125.42 -40.21 45.77
CA CYS A 605 125.26 -41.66 45.78
C CYS A 605 126.58 -42.42 46.01
N LEU A 606 127.73 -41.77 45.82
CA LEU A 606 129.05 -42.40 45.97
C LEU A 606 129.32 -42.86 47.42
N PRO A 607 129.77 -44.12 47.63
CA PRO A 607 130.16 -44.63 48.95
C PRO A 607 131.43 -43.96 49.49
N ALA A 608 131.62 -44.00 50.81
CA ALA A 608 132.69 -43.24 51.50
C ALA A 608 134.12 -43.67 51.15
N ASN A 609 134.32 -44.83 50.51
CA ASN A 609 135.61 -45.33 50.04
C ASN A 609 136.03 -44.75 48.68
N LEU A 610 135.16 -44.01 47.99
CA LEU A 610 135.46 -43.35 46.72
C LEU A 610 135.63 -41.84 46.92
N ASP A 611 136.62 -41.26 46.24
CA ASP A 611 136.89 -39.82 46.32
C ASP A 611 135.89 -39.03 45.46
N LYS A 612 134.96 -38.34 46.14
CA LYS A 612 133.97 -37.47 45.49
C LYS A 612 134.61 -36.32 44.71
N ALA A 613 135.74 -35.78 45.16
CA ALA A 613 136.42 -34.69 44.49
C ALA A 613 137.02 -35.16 43.15
N GLN A 614 137.56 -36.38 43.13
CA GLN A 614 138.08 -37.01 41.93
C GLN A 614 136.97 -37.28 40.89
N TRP A 615 135.83 -37.81 41.31
CA TRP A 615 134.67 -38.01 40.42
C TRP A 615 134.11 -36.72 39.87
N LYS A 616 134.05 -35.66 40.70
CA LYS A 616 133.65 -34.33 40.26
C LYS A 616 134.58 -33.80 39.17
N GLU A 617 135.89 -33.96 39.33
CA GLU A 617 136.88 -33.55 38.32
C GLU A 617 136.66 -34.28 36.98
N TYR A 618 136.36 -35.58 37.02
CA TYR A 618 136.04 -36.34 35.81
C TYR A 618 134.77 -35.82 35.14
N PHE A 619 133.71 -35.52 35.89
CA PHE A 619 132.50 -34.94 35.30
C PHE A 619 132.74 -33.56 34.72
N ASP A 620 133.48 -32.68 35.42
CA ASP A 620 133.81 -31.34 34.94
C ASP A 620 134.59 -31.37 33.62
N LYS A 621 135.58 -32.27 33.52
CA LYS A 621 136.31 -32.50 32.26
C LYS A 621 135.38 -32.98 31.15
N ALA A 622 134.47 -33.91 31.44
CA ALA A 622 133.50 -34.38 30.47
C ALA A 622 132.55 -33.27 30.00
N PHE A 623 132.04 -32.43 30.90
CA PHE A 623 131.23 -31.26 30.53
C PHE A 623 131.99 -30.20 29.73
N SER A 624 133.32 -30.17 29.83
CA SER A 624 134.18 -29.32 28.99
C SER A 624 134.44 -29.89 27.59
N GLY A 625 133.97 -31.11 27.30
CA GLY A 625 134.12 -31.78 26.00
C GLY A 625 135.11 -32.94 25.98
N GLU A 626 135.75 -33.26 27.10
CA GLU A 626 136.78 -34.29 27.17
C GLU A 626 136.17 -35.69 27.34
N LYS A 627 136.57 -36.64 26.47
CA LYS A 627 136.18 -38.05 26.60
C LYS A 627 137.17 -38.77 27.49
N GLN A 628 136.66 -39.44 28.52
CA GLN A 628 137.50 -40.14 29.49
C GLN A 628 137.13 -41.62 29.53
N THR A 629 138.16 -42.47 29.57
CA THR A 629 138.03 -43.93 29.71
C THR A 629 138.92 -44.38 30.86
N PHE A 630 138.36 -45.19 31.75
CA PHE A 630 139.01 -45.71 32.94
C PHE A 630 138.99 -47.24 32.88
N ASP A 631 140.17 -47.86 32.90
CA ASP A 631 140.36 -49.31 32.97
C ASP A 631 140.96 -49.70 34.34
N ASN A 632 140.31 -50.61 35.06
CA ASN A 632 140.74 -51.20 36.34
C ASN A 632 140.96 -50.24 37.54
N SER A 633 140.53 -50.73 38.72
CA SER A 633 140.81 -50.29 40.10
C SER A 633 140.55 -48.85 40.55
N ILE A 634 139.87 -48.00 39.78
CA ILE A 634 139.53 -46.63 40.24
C ILE A 634 138.11 -46.53 40.86
N ILE A 635 137.27 -47.57 40.79
CA ILE A 635 135.80 -47.38 40.94
C ILE A 635 135.09 -48.28 41.97
N ASP A 636 135.65 -49.40 42.43
CA ASP A 636 135.04 -50.21 43.51
C ASP A 636 135.99 -50.60 44.66
N GLY A 637 137.28 -50.28 44.56
CA GLY A 637 138.30 -50.68 45.54
C GLY A 637 138.61 -52.19 45.56
N ASN A 638 138.13 -52.96 44.57
CA ASN A 638 138.34 -54.39 44.42
C ASN A 638 139.26 -54.67 43.21
N PRO A 639 140.48 -55.20 43.41
CA PRO A 639 141.40 -55.49 42.30
C PRO A 639 141.00 -56.68 41.41
N GLU A 640 139.95 -57.45 41.76
CA GLU A 640 139.56 -58.66 41.03
C GLU A 640 138.41 -58.48 40.02
N THR A 641 137.83 -57.28 39.92
CA THR A 641 136.78 -56.92 38.96
C THR A 641 137.37 -56.15 37.78
N ASN A 642 137.33 -56.73 36.57
CA ASN A 642 137.70 -56.01 35.35
C ASN A 642 136.54 -55.11 34.93
N HIS A 643 136.61 -53.82 35.29
CA HIS A 643 135.56 -52.84 35.03
C HIS A 643 136.08 -51.72 34.14
N GLU A 644 135.38 -51.44 33.03
CA GLU A 644 135.64 -50.29 32.16
C GLU A 644 134.53 -49.26 32.34
N ILE A 645 134.90 -48.01 32.64
CA ILE A 645 133.97 -46.87 32.65
C ILE A 645 134.41 -45.83 31.65
N LYS A 646 133.46 -45.36 30.84
CA LYS A 646 133.63 -44.28 29.87
C LYS A 646 132.71 -43.13 30.22
N ILE A 647 133.25 -41.93 30.32
CA ILE A 647 132.47 -40.71 30.56
C ILE A 647 132.60 -39.84 29.33
N TYR A 648 131.48 -39.64 28.63
CA TYR A 648 131.43 -38.90 27.38
C TYR A 648 130.47 -37.70 27.48
N PRO A 649 130.81 -36.55 26.88
CA PRO A 649 129.86 -35.47 26.69
C PRO A 649 128.75 -35.89 25.72
N ILE A 650 127.52 -35.51 26.06
CA ILE A 650 126.37 -35.55 25.16
C ILE A 650 126.12 -34.12 24.68
N GLU A 651 126.29 -33.92 23.38
CA GLU A 651 126.04 -32.65 22.72
C GLU A 651 124.61 -32.60 22.20
N ASN A 652 123.88 -31.56 22.60
CA ASN A 652 122.54 -31.27 22.11
C ASN A 652 122.53 -29.85 21.54
N ASN A 653 122.22 -29.72 20.24
CA ASN A 653 122.17 -28.43 19.53
C ASN A 653 123.41 -27.52 19.73
N GLY A 654 124.62 -28.09 19.65
CA GLY A 654 125.87 -27.30 19.75
C GLY A 654 126.35 -27.02 21.17
N ARG A 655 125.68 -27.55 22.21
CA ARG A 655 126.05 -27.38 23.62
C ARG A 655 126.10 -28.72 24.34
N ILE A 656 127.12 -28.91 25.17
CA ILE A 656 127.17 -30.04 26.10
C ILE A 656 126.32 -29.66 27.32
N ASP A 657 125.13 -30.25 27.40
CA ASP A 657 124.20 -30.07 28.52
C ASP A 657 124.15 -31.29 29.44
N SER A 658 124.62 -32.43 28.95
CA SER A 658 124.58 -33.71 29.66
C SER A 658 125.88 -34.48 29.44
N ILE A 659 126.21 -35.40 30.34
CA ILE A 659 127.27 -36.40 30.15
C ILE A 659 126.67 -37.79 30.30
N ALA A 660 127.22 -38.75 29.55
CA ALA A 660 126.87 -40.16 29.66
C ALA A 660 128.03 -40.94 30.28
N ILE A 661 127.72 -41.67 31.35
CA ILE A 661 128.60 -42.65 31.97
C ILE A 661 128.19 -44.01 31.43
N TYR A 662 129.09 -44.63 30.67
CA TYR A 662 129.00 -46.00 30.22
C TYR A 662 129.85 -46.87 31.13
N SER A 663 129.33 -48.03 31.48
CA SER A 663 129.94 -48.95 32.43
C SER A 663 129.83 -50.37 31.89
N ARG A 664 130.94 -51.12 31.96
CA ARG A 664 130.99 -52.50 31.46
C ARG A 664 131.86 -53.38 32.36
N ILE A 665 131.30 -54.47 32.89
CA ILE A 665 132.03 -55.50 33.64
C ILE A 665 132.47 -56.65 32.70
N TYR A 666 133.76 -56.99 32.71
CA TYR A 666 134.31 -58.19 32.10
C TYR A 666 134.48 -59.32 33.13
N LYS A 667 134.08 -60.55 32.79
CA LYS A 667 134.42 -61.75 33.59
C LYS A 667 135.88 -62.15 33.34
N ALA A 668 136.71 -62.19 34.38
CA ALA A 668 138.08 -62.74 34.30
C ALA A 668 138.03 -64.27 34.11
N ILE A 669 138.70 -64.78 33.07
CA ILE A 669 138.88 -66.22 32.83
C ILE A 669 140.18 -66.66 33.53
N HIS A 670 140.08 -67.36 34.66
CA HIS A 670 141.23 -68.02 35.26
C HIS A 670 141.61 -69.29 34.49
N VAL A 671 142.80 -69.30 33.88
CA VAL A 671 143.45 -70.51 33.35
C VAL A 671 144.35 -71.07 34.45
N ASN A 672 143.94 -72.17 35.09
CA ASN A 672 144.80 -72.96 35.99
C ASN A 672 145.17 -74.27 35.30
N GLY A 673 146.46 -74.43 34.98
CA GLY A 673 147.04 -75.70 34.57
C GLY A 673 147.43 -76.56 35.77
N ASN A 674 146.75 -77.69 35.96
CA ASN A 674 147.34 -78.98 36.29
C ASN A 674 146.30 -80.09 36.23
N GLY A 675 146.75 -81.24 35.75
CA GLY A 675 145.93 -82.27 35.10
C GLY A 675 144.94 -83.04 35.98
N ASN A 676 143.86 -83.48 35.34
CA ASN A 676 143.49 -84.89 35.24
C ASN A 676 142.27 -85.08 34.33
N GLY A 677 142.52 -85.68 33.16
CA GLY A 677 141.63 -86.62 32.47
C GLY A 677 140.18 -86.22 32.19
N LYS A 678 139.90 -85.95 30.91
CA LYS A 678 139.34 -86.97 30.00
C LYS A 678 139.43 -86.47 28.57
N ASP A 679 140.29 -87.12 27.78
CA ASP A 679 140.30 -86.95 26.34
C ASP A 679 138.92 -87.31 25.77
N ILE A 680 138.38 -86.36 25.00
CA ILE A 680 137.15 -86.52 24.23
C ILE A 680 137.48 -87.39 23.01
N SER A 681 136.71 -88.46 22.82
CA SER A 681 136.82 -89.40 21.70
C SER A 681 136.72 -88.68 20.34
N PRO A 682 137.48 -89.09 19.31
CA PRO A 682 137.36 -88.56 17.95
C PRO A 682 135.93 -88.57 17.38
N GLU A 683 135.06 -89.47 17.85
CA GLU A 683 133.65 -89.53 17.44
C GLU A 683 132.82 -88.35 17.94
N ASP A 684 133.11 -87.82 19.13
CA ASP A 684 132.38 -86.68 19.69
C ASP A 684 132.84 -85.36 19.03
N LEU A 685 134.11 -85.30 18.60
CA LEU A 685 134.65 -84.20 17.81
C LEU A 685 134.10 -84.19 16.36
N ALA A 686 133.77 -85.36 15.80
CA ALA A 686 133.11 -85.48 14.50
C ALA A 686 131.63 -85.05 14.56
N LYS A 687 130.91 -85.37 15.64
CA LYS A 687 129.52 -84.93 15.85
C LYS A 687 129.39 -83.42 16.01
N LEU A 688 130.31 -82.76 16.72
CA LEU A 688 130.33 -81.30 16.85
C LEU A 688 130.72 -80.58 15.54
N LYS A 689 131.62 -81.16 14.72
CA LYS A 689 131.95 -80.61 13.39
C LYS A 689 130.78 -80.70 12.39
N ASN A 690 129.92 -81.71 12.48
CA ASN A 690 128.73 -81.82 11.63
C ASN A 690 127.61 -80.83 12.04
N ILE A 691 127.50 -80.48 13.32
CA ILE A 691 126.56 -79.45 13.78
C ILE A 691 127.04 -78.05 13.35
N TYR A 692 128.35 -77.79 13.34
CA TYR A 692 128.90 -76.49 12.93
C TYR A 692 128.88 -76.26 11.41
N LYS A 693 128.97 -77.33 10.59
CA LYS A 693 128.84 -77.24 9.12
C LYS A 693 127.39 -77.04 8.62
N GLY A 694 126.40 -77.24 9.49
CA GLY A 694 124.98 -76.97 9.18
C GLY A 694 124.57 -75.50 9.35
N LEU A 695 125.41 -74.68 10.00
CA LEU A 695 125.15 -73.26 10.27
C LEU A 695 126.10 -72.30 9.53
N SER A 696 127.15 -72.82 8.87
CA SER A 696 127.94 -72.08 7.88
C SER A 696 127.35 -72.26 6.48
N GLY A 697 126.27 -71.53 6.19
CA GLY A 697 126.04 -71.03 4.84
C GLY A 697 126.89 -69.77 4.66
N ASP A 698 128.08 -69.94 4.08
CA ASP A 698 128.73 -68.96 3.20
C ASP A 698 127.68 -68.39 2.22
N SER A 699 127.67 -67.16 1.72
CA SER A 699 128.60 -66.02 1.67
C SER A 699 127.77 -64.95 0.92
N ASN A 700 127.63 -63.71 1.38
CA ASN A 700 128.61 -62.62 1.47
C ASN A 700 128.15 -61.58 2.50
#